data_AF-F9X728-F1
#
_entry.id   AF-F9X728-F1
#
_cell.length_a   1.000
_cell.length_b   1.000
_cell.length_c   1.000
_cell.angle_alpha   90.00
_cell.angle_beta   90.00
_cell.angle_gamma   90.00
#
_symmetry.space_group_name_H-M   'P 1'
#
loop_
_entity.id
_entity.type
_entity.pdbx_description
1 polymer ?
#
loop_
_entity_poly.entity_id
_entity_poly.type
_entity_poly.pdbx_seq_one_letter_code
_entity_poly.pdbx_strand_id
1 'polypeptide(L)'
;ASQMRQLIYYHLDNDMLDNANFIAGRLHALEPRNPENSHLLALTYFRLRRFKAAYDFSQKYGANGRHLGCAYIFAQACLALGRNMDGVTALEKCRSAWAGKNHWNQHSETSRRHMPDASAALTLLAKLWRAHGDSGKAGDLFIEVHKQNPFVWDAFEGLCKIGADLKTENMFRPVMELPGLTETGNGETQIYVDEDSRQPRVLQAKSGSYVSMDDPFTSTVVEELDSLDHRLLGKSVLGLPLKPTSTEWDTPTANGGVLDDDTAMGGISAENDDTFFEPPAAPNRRSRMGHHPEVTDRPRPHGLRNQSASEGLSDDPLAAPRKATAGGQKRNISGTAAQSSLDSTQPRRSNRLFTQTTAPNRSTRSTMDTAASIAGRADRVARQAKPATGARGRTGAVVGRVVSGNTKRLPPDEKEKRTNGRTNEKNATLARSEQQDAMASLLNNFRHLAVGCHAIASFDMPTAITTFRGLPAAQRETPWVLAQLGKAYYEAGNFRPAEDCFARLMKIQPSRIEDMDMYSTVLWHLKKDTTLTYLCRVLQDHDSDAPQTWVAVGNAFSLSREHDQAISAFKRATQVDPNFAYAYTLMGHEYIANEAFDNALASFRHSVSVDRRGYGGWYGLGKVFQCMGKLDDAERHFRIAASINPSNATLLVCIGVVLERLRNKKGALANFTRALELDPTSALARFKKARVLMHLKEYEQALGELEVLRDQAPDEANVWFLLGKCYKGLSERGEALRAFTTALNLDVKAAPFIKEAMEALDEEDEESDD
;
A
#
# COMPACT_ATOMS: atom_id res chain seq x y z
N ALA A 1 25.24 -11.62 -31.67
CA ALA A 1 24.83 -11.02 -30.38
C ALA A 1 24.02 -9.74 -30.51
N SER A 2 24.61 -8.62 -30.98
CA SER A 2 23.97 -7.28 -30.97
C SER A 2 22.55 -7.23 -31.58
N GLN A 3 22.37 -7.76 -32.78
CA GLN A 3 21.05 -7.83 -33.44
C GLN A 3 20.00 -8.61 -32.63
N MET A 4 20.39 -9.69 -31.95
CA MET A 4 19.50 -10.44 -31.06
C MET A 4 19.13 -9.62 -29.83
N ARG A 5 20.04 -8.82 -29.26
CA ARG A 5 19.72 -7.91 -28.15
C ARG A 5 18.72 -6.84 -28.56
N GLN A 6 18.90 -6.23 -29.73
CA GLN A 6 17.94 -5.28 -30.30
C GLN A 6 16.56 -5.92 -30.51
N LEU A 7 16.53 -7.16 -31.01
CA LEU A 7 15.29 -7.92 -31.19
C LEU A 7 14.60 -8.29 -29.87
N ILE A 8 15.37 -8.66 -28.82
CA ILE A 8 14.84 -8.89 -27.47
C ILE A 8 14.20 -7.61 -26.92
N TYR A 9 14.88 -6.47 -27.01
CA TYR A 9 14.30 -5.19 -26.56
C TYR A 9 13.04 -4.86 -27.36
N TYR A 10 13.08 -4.96 -28.70
CA TYR A 10 11.90 -4.76 -29.54
C TYR A 10 10.70 -5.63 -29.09
N HIS A 11 10.91 -6.92 -28.79
CA HIS A 11 9.83 -7.76 -28.28
C HIS A 11 9.39 -7.41 -26.85
N LEU A 12 10.31 -6.94 -25.98
CA LEU A 12 9.96 -6.43 -24.65
C LEU A 12 9.13 -5.13 -24.72
N ASP A 13 9.43 -4.22 -25.64
CA ASP A 13 8.72 -2.95 -25.78
C ASP A 13 7.31 -3.10 -26.41
N ASN A 14 7.09 -4.21 -27.12
CA ASN A 14 5.80 -4.57 -27.71
C ASN A 14 5.07 -5.66 -26.88
N ASP A 15 5.46 -5.85 -25.61
CA ASP A 15 4.90 -6.84 -24.66
C ASP A 15 4.83 -8.30 -25.17
N MET A 16 5.62 -8.64 -26.20
CA MET A 16 5.77 -10.01 -26.74
C MET A 16 6.74 -10.84 -25.88
N LEU A 17 6.40 -11.01 -24.60
CA LEU A 17 7.31 -11.53 -23.57
C LEU A 17 7.83 -12.95 -23.86
N ASP A 18 7.01 -13.84 -24.42
CA ASP A 18 7.43 -15.21 -24.77
C ASP A 18 8.44 -15.23 -25.92
N ASN A 19 8.26 -14.36 -26.93
CA ASN A 19 9.22 -14.20 -28.04
C ASN A 19 10.55 -13.63 -27.51
N ALA A 20 10.47 -12.58 -26.67
CA ALA A 20 11.65 -12.01 -26.01
C ALA A 20 12.41 -13.07 -25.20
N ASN A 21 11.69 -13.87 -24.40
CA ASN A 21 12.25 -14.94 -23.58
C ASN A 21 12.90 -16.06 -24.42
N PHE A 22 12.25 -16.50 -25.49
CA PHE A 22 12.81 -17.50 -26.40
C PHE A 22 14.14 -17.01 -27.02
N ILE A 23 14.17 -15.77 -27.53
CA ILE A 23 15.37 -15.19 -28.15
C ILE A 23 16.46 -14.93 -27.10
N ALA A 24 16.10 -14.46 -25.90
CA ALA A 24 17.04 -14.30 -24.79
C ALA A 24 17.67 -15.63 -24.35
N GLY A 25 16.89 -16.72 -24.31
CA GLY A 25 17.40 -18.07 -24.05
C GLY A 25 18.41 -18.54 -25.11
N ARG A 26 18.16 -18.25 -26.39
CA ARG A 26 19.13 -18.54 -27.46
C ARG A 26 20.38 -17.68 -27.37
N LEU A 27 20.25 -16.39 -27.07
CA LEU A 27 21.38 -15.49 -26.87
C LEU A 27 22.26 -15.90 -25.68
N HIS A 28 21.65 -16.31 -24.57
CA HIS A 28 22.38 -16.83 -23.40
C HIS A 28 23.09 -18.15 -23.71
N ALA A 29 22.46 -19.05 -24.49
CA ALA A 29 23.09 -20.31 -24.93
C ALA A 29 24.32 -20.09 -25.84
N LEU A 30 24.31 -19.04 -26.68
CA LEU A 30 25.45 -18.68 -27.52
C LEU A 30 26.63 -18.09 -26.71
N GLU A 31 26.33 -17.31 -25.66
CA GLU A 31 27.33 -16.58 -24.87
C GLU A 31 27.04 -16.68 -23.34
N PRO A 32 27.18 -17.85 -22.70
CA PRO A 32 26.79 -18.06 -21.29
C PRO A 32 27.75 -17.41 -20.27
N ARG A 33 28.92 -16.93 -20.73
CA ARG A 33 29.89 -16.18 -19.92
C ARG A 33 29.61 -14.68 -19.87
N ASN A 34 28.69 -14.17 -20.70
CA ASN A 34 28.41 -12.75 -20.80
C ASN A 34 27.30 -12.34 -19.79
N PRO A 35 27.59 -11.44 -18.82
CA PRO A 35 26.61 -11.05 -17.80
C PRO A 35 25.42 -10.27 -18.37
N GLU A 36 25.58 -9.51 -19.46
CA GLU A 36 24.48 -8.76 -20.10
C GLU A 36 23.40 -9.69 -20.64
N ASN A 37 23.82 -10.79 -21.26
CA ASN A 37 22.89 -11.80 -21.81
C ASN A 37 22.18 -12.56 -20.67
N SER A 38 22.85 -12.79 -19.53
CA SER A 38 22.24 -13.36 -18.31
C SER A 38 21.22 -12.40 -17.69
N HIS A 39 21.51 -11.09 -17.68
CA HIS A 39 20.56 -10.06 -17.26
C HIS A 39 19.32 -10.01 -18.15
N LEU A 40 19.49 -10.01 -19.49
CA LEU A 40 18.36 -10.01 -20.43
C LEU A 40 17.43 -11.21 -20.23
N LEU A 41 17.99 -12.41 -20.04
CA LEU A 41 17.21 -13.62 -19.76
C LEU A 41 16.48 -13.55 -18.40
N ALA A 42 17.16 -13.06 -17.35
CA ALA A 42 16.53 -12.87 -16.05
C ALA A 42 15.41 -11.82 -16.10
N LEU A 43 15.59 -10.75 -16.87
CA LEU A 43 14.60 -9.69 -17.11
C LEU A 43 13.36 -10.24 -17.83
N THR A 44 13.51 -11.09 -18.85
CA THR A 44 12.35 -11.72 -19.54
C THR A 44 11.60 -12.65 -18.59
N TYR A 45 12.28 -13.46 -17.77
CA TYR A 45 11.61 -14.28 -16.75
C TYR A 45 10.90 -13.45 -15.68
N PHE A 46 11.48 -12.33 -15.25
CA PHE A 46 10.87 -11.43 -14.27
C PHE A 46 9.59 -10.78 -14.83
N ARG A 47 9.63 -10.29 -16.09
CA ARG A 47 8.45 -9.73 -16.78
C ARG A 47 7.34 -10.77 -16.97
N LEU A 48 7.69 -12.04 -17.21
CA LEU A 48 6.76 -13.18 -17.23
C LEU A 48 6.24 -13.60 -15.83
N ARG A 49 6.51 -12.82 -14.76
CA ARG A 49 6.19 -13.12 -13.35
C ARG A 49 6.79 -14.44 -12.83
N ARG A 50 7.80 -15.01 -13.50
CA ARG A 50 8.49 -16.26 -13.08
C ARG A 50 9.66 -15.94 -12.15
N PHE A 51 9.35 -15.38 -10.98
CA PHE A 51 10.33 -14.83 -10.04
C PHE A 51 11.44 -15.81 -9.65
N LYS A 52 11.13 -17.09 -9.45
CA LYS A 52 12.13 -18.11 -9.12
C LYS A 52 13.15 -18.35 -10.25
N ALA A 53 12.70 -18.42 -11.50
CA ALA A 53 13.60 -18.54 -12.65
C ALA A 53 14.47 -17.27 -12.80
N ALA A 54 13.90 -16.08 -12.58
CA ALA A 54 14.65 -14.82 -12.59
C ALA A 54 15.74 -14.79 -11.50
N TYR A 55 15.45 -15.28 -10.29
CA TYR A 55 16.44 -15.45 -9.21
C TYR A 55 17.59 -16.36 -9.66
N ASP A 56 17.30 -17.56 -10.15
CA ASP A 56 18.31 -18.57 -10.51
C ASP A 56 19.26 -18.09 -11.63
N PHE A 57 18.73 -17.48 -12.69
CA PHE A 57 19.55 -16.97 -13.81
C PHE A 57 20.31 -15.67 -13.51
N SER A 58 19.91 -14.91 -12.48
CA SER A 58 20.60 -13.68 -12.06
C SER A 58 21.64 -13.92 -10.95
N GLN A 59 21.45 -14.94 -10.09
CA GLN A 59 22.27 -15.22 -8.91
C GLN A 59 23.79 -15.23 -9.22
N LYS A 60 24.22 -15.91 -10.28
CA LYS A 60 25.64 -16.10 -10.67
C LYS A 60 26.45 -14.80 -10.77
N TYR A 61 25.84 -13.74 -11.31
CA TYR A 61 26.49 -12.43 -11.51
C TYR A 61 25.95 -11.35 -10.57
N GLY A 62 24.72 -11.51 -10.07
CA GLY A 62 24.05 -10.58 -9.15
C GLY A 62 24.50 -10.69 -7.70
N ALA A 63 24.52 -11.89 -7.12
CA ALA A 63 24.85 -12.10 -5.70
C ALA A 63 26.30 -11.69 -5.32
N ASN A 64 27.18 -11.67 -6.32
CA ASN A 64 28.58 -11.24 -6.21
C ASN A 64 28.80 -9.76 -6.61
N GLY A 65 27.75 -9.00 -6.91
CA GLY A 65 27.84 -7.59 -7.30
C GLY A 65 28.58 -7.33 -8.63
N ARG A 66 28.80 -8.34 -9.46
CA ARG A 66 29.64 -8.24 -10.69
C ARG A 66 28.95 -7.51 -11.85
N HIS A 67 27.62 -7.45 -11.84
CA HIS A 67 26.85 -6.78 -12.89
C HIS A 67 25.59 -6.15 -12.32
N LEU A 68 25.47 -4.83 -12.46
CA LEU A 68 24.37 -4.01 -11.93
C LEU A 68 22.99 -4.53 -12.32
N GLY A 69 22.75 -4.80 -13.61
CA GLY A 69 21.46 -5.29 -14.08
C GLY A 69 21.11 -6.67 -13.53
N CYS A 70 22.11 -7.54 -13.30
CA CYS A 70 21.88 -8.82 -12.66
C CYS A 70 21.55 -8.65 -11.17
N ALA A 71 22.29 -7.81 -10.45
CA ALA A 71 22.04 -7.55 -9.03
C ALA A 71 20.66 -6.92 -8.80
N TYR A 72 20.24 -6.01 -9.67
CA TYR A 72 18.92 -5.38 -9.59
C TYR A 72 17.77 -6.38 -9.82
N ILE A 73 17.81 -7.19 -10.88
CA ILE A 73 16.77 -8.22 -11.12
C ILE A 73 16.82 -9.31 -10.03
N PHE A 74 18.01 -9.69 -9.56
CA PHE A 74 18.16 -10.61 -8.43
C PHE A 74 17.47 -10.06 -7.18
N ALA A 75 17.71 -8.79 -6.83
CA ALA A 75 17.09 -8.12 -5.70
C ALA A 75 15.57 -7.95 -5.84
N GLN A 76 15.05 -7.67 -7.04
CA GLN A 76 13.61 -7.66 -7.31
C GLN A 76 12.97 -9.05 -7.14
N ALA A 77 13.65 -10.11 -7.62
CA ALA A 77 13.20 -11.48 -7.42
C ALA A 77 13.31 -11.91 -5.95
N CYS A 78 14.32 -11.45 -5.22
CA CYS A 78 14.44 -11.68 -3.78
C CYS A 78 13.26 -11.09 -3.00
N LEU A 79 12.87 -9.85 -3.30
CA LEU A 79 11.70 -9.19 -2.70
C LEU A 79 10.42 -9.98 -2.97
N ALA A 80 10.18 -10.41 -4.21
CA ALA A 80 9.01 -11.21 -4.58
C ALA A 80 9.00 -12.64 -3.98
N LEU A 81 10.15 -13.15 -3.54
CA LEU A 81 10.32 -14.46 -2.89
C LEU A 81 10.47 -14.36 -1.36
N GLY A 82 10.34 -13.17 -0.76
CA GLY A 82 10.54 -12.93 0.67
C GLY A 82 12.00 -13.07 1.17
N ARG A 83 12.99 -13.21 0.27
CA ARG A 83 14.42 -13.42 0.60
C ARG A 83 15.16 -12.10 0.76
N ASN A 84 14.69 -11.24 1.66
CA ASN A 84 15.08 -9.82 1.66
C ASN A 84 16.59 -9.59 1.81
N MET A 85 17.27 -10.33 2.69
CA MET A 85 18.71 -10.16 2.94
C MET A 85 19.62 -10.57 1.76
N ASP A 86 19.23 -11.58 0.96
CA ASP A 86 19.94 -11.92 -0.28
C ASP A 86 19.98 -10.72 -1.22
N GLY A 87 18.84 -10.01 -1.35
CA GLY A 87 18.70 -8.82 -2.19
C GLY A 87 19.50 -7.63 -1.68
N VAL A 88 19.46 -7.36 -0.36
CA VAL A 88 20.22 -6.28 0.29
C VAL A 88 21.72 -6.45 0.01
N THR A 89 22.28 -7.61 0.37
CA THR A 89 23.72 -7.85 0.24
C THR A 89 24.20 -7.84 -1.23
N ALA A 90 23.36 -8.20 -2.18
CA ALA A 90 23.67 -8.11 -3.61
C ALA A 90 23.74 -6.66 -4.11
N LEU A 91 22.80 -5.80 -3.68
CA LEU A 91 22.78 -4.38 -4.07
C LEU A 91 23.90 -3.58 -3.41
N GLU A 92 24.20 -3.84 -2.13
CA GLU A 92 25.29 -3.19 -1.40
C GLU A 92 26.66 -3.47 -2.03
N LYS A 93 26.95 -4.73 -2.38
CA LYS A 93 28.16 -5.09 -3.16
C LYS A 93 28.23 -4.38 -4.52
N CYS A 94 27.08 -4.03 -5.10
CA CYS A 94 26.98 -3.30 -6.35
C CYS A 94 26.99 -1.77 -6.20
N ARG A 95 27.03 -1.19 -4.99
CA ARG A 95 26.83 0.26 -4.76
C ARG A 95 27.78 1.14 -5.59
N SER A 96 29.05 0.74 -5.72
CA SER A 96 30.05 1.43 -6.54
C SER A 96 29.75 1.45 -8.04
N ALA A 97 28.93 0.53 -8.56
CA ALA A 97 28.61 0.46 -9.99
C ALA A 97 27.57 1.50 -10.43
N TRP A 98 26.77 2.03 -9.49
CA TRP A 98 25.67 2.96 -9.75
C TRP A 98 25.70 4.26 -8.94
N ALA A 99 26.53 4.37 -7.89
CA ALA A 99 26.74 5.62 -7.17
C ALA A 99 27.07 6.79 -8.12
N GLY A 100 26.43 7.94 -7.91
CA GLY A 100 26.59 9.15 -8.73
C GLY A 100 25.91 9.12 -10.11
N LYS A 101 25.23 8.03 -10.50
CA LYS A 101 24.56 7.92 -11.81
C LYS A 101 23.08 8.26 -11.75
N ASN A 102 22.78 9.54 -11.86
CA ASN A 102 21.41 10.03 -12.09
C ASN A 102 21.17 10.20 -13.59
N HIS A 103 20.11 9.60 -14.13
CA HIS A 103 19.80 9.66 -15.56
C HIS A 103 18.39 10.17 -15.85
N TRP A 104 17.67 10.74 -14.87
CA TRP A 104 16.29 11.22 -15.06
C TRP A 104 16.17 12.16 -16.29
N ASN A 105 17.17 13.02 -16.51
CA ASN A 105 17.28 13.97 -17.61
C ASN A 105 17.91 13.41 -18.91
N GLN A 106 18.25 12.11 -18.93
CA GLN A 106 18.99 11.45 -20.00
C GLN A 106 18.19 10.31 -20.69
N HIS A 107 16.97 10.05 -20.22
CA HIS A 107 15.97 9.29 -20.98
C HIS A 107 15.26 10.27 -21.92
N SER A 108 15.37 10.05 -23.24
CA SER A 108 14.61 10.80 -24.25
C SER A 108 13.69 9.86 -25.03
N GLU A 109 12.69 10.41 -25.70
CA GLU A 109 11.82 9.67 -26.63
C GLU A 109 12.61 8.82 -27.65
N THR A 110 13.83 9.24 -27.97
CA THR A 110 14.74 8.61 -28.94
C THR A 110 15.87 7.78 -28.32
N SER A 111 16.11 7.84 -27.01
CA SER A 111 17.27 7.23 -26.35
C SER A 111 16.87 6.54 -25.05
N ARG A 112 17.00 5.21 -25.05
CA ARG A 112 16.66 4.35 -23.92
C ARG A 112 17.90 3.94 -23.13
N ARG A 113 17.82 3.98 -21.80
CA ARG A 113 18.79 3.34 -20.92
C ARG A 113 18.13 2.14 -20.24
N HIS A 114 18.60 0.96 -20.59
CA HIS A 114 18.04 -0.32 -20.11
C HIS A 114 18.59 -0.75 -18.73
N MET A 115 19.58 -0.04 -18.21
CA MET A 115 20.20 -0.29 -16.91
C MET A 115 19.54 0.60 -15.84
N PRO A 116 19.39 0.13 -14.59
CA PRO A 116 18.75 0.89 -13.52
C PRO A 116 19.59 2.10 -13.10
N ASP A 117 18.90 3.19 -12.78
CA ASP A 117 19.48 4.44 -12.25
C ASP A 117 19.75 4.33 -10.74
N ALA A 118 20.58 5.23 -10.19
CA ALA A 118 20.92 5.24 -8.77
C ALA A 118 19.68 5.29 -7.85
N SER A 119 18.72 6.17 -8.18
CA SER A 119 17.45 6.32 -7.47
C SER A 119 16.59 5.06 -7.52
N ALA A 120 16.58 4.33 -8.64
CA ALA A 120 15.86 3.05 -8.75
C ALA A 120 16.51 1.95 -7.89
N ALA A 121 17.84 1.85 -7.88
CA ALA A 121 18.57 0.90 -7.05
C ALA A 121 18.38 1.18 -5.54
N LEU A 122 18.46 2.45 -5.11
CA LEU A 122 18.17 2.87 -3.74
C LEU A 122 16.72 2.59 -3.34
N THR A 123 15.75 2.86 -4.20
CA THR A 123 14.32 2.60 -3.93
C THR A 123 14.07 1.12 -3.66
N LEU A 124 14.71 0.23 -4.42
CA LEU A 124 14.62 -1.21 -4.21
C LEU A 124 15.30 -1.65 -2.91
N LEU A 125 16.47 -1.09 -2.60
CA LEU A 125 17.20 -1.36 -1.35
C LEU A 125 16.37 -0.92 -0.12
N ALA A 126 15.74 0.25 -0.17
CA ALA A 126 14.86 0.75 0.88
C ALA A 126 13.62 -0.14 1.06
N LYS A 127 12.99 -0.60 -0.03
CA LYS A 127 11.88 -1.57 0.02
C LYS A 127 12.30 -2.91 0.63
N LEU A 128 13.51 -3.40 0.35
CA LEU A 128 14.05 -4.63 0.95
C LEU A 128 14.33 -4.49 2.45
N TRP A 129 14.96 -3.39 2.89
CA TRP A 129 15.18 -3.12 4.32
C TRP A 129 13.86 -2.98 5.08
N ARG A 130 12.86 -2.31 4.49
CA ARG A 130 11.51 -2.24 5.05
C ARG A 130 10.84 -3.62 5.16
N ALA A 131 10.97 -4.46 4.13
CA ALA A 131 10.43 -5.83 4.15
C ALA A 131 11.18 -6.76 5.13
N HIS A 132 12.43 -6.42 5.50
CA HIS A 132 13.17 -7.07 6.59
C HIS A 132 12.76 -6.55 7.99
N GLY A 133 12.11 -5.38 8.08
CA GLY A 133 11.68 -4.75 9.32
C GLY A 133 12.62 -3.68 9.88
N ASP A 134 13.72 -3.35 9.19
CA ASP A 134 14.60 -2.23 9.58
C ASP A 134 14.08 -0.92 8.97
N SER A 135 13.14 -0.31 9.69
CA SER A 135 12.49 0.94 9.27
C SER A 135 13.43 2.15 9.26
N GLY A 136 14.47 2.16 10.10
CA GLY A 136 15.42 3.28 10.18
C GLY A 136 16.28 3.37 8.92
N LYS A 137 16.99 2.29 8.57
CA LYS A 137 17.78 2.25 7.33
C LYS A 137 16.93 2.44 6.08
N ALA A 138 15.72 1.88 6.07
CA ALA A 138 14.78 2.12 4.97
C ALA A 138 14.40 3.60 4.82
N GLY A 139 14.18 4.30 5.94
CA GLY A 139 13.93 5.74 5.98
C GLY A 139 15.07 6.52 5.33
N ASP A 140 16.30 6.37 5.84
CA ASP A 140 17.48 7.08 5.33
C ASP A 140 17.69 6.90 3.81
N LEU A 141 17.49 5.67 3.32
CA LEU A 141 17.59 5.37 1.89
C LEU A 141 16.49 6.04 1.05
N PHE A 142 15.25 6.10 1.54
CA PHE A 142 14.19 6.84 0.84
C PHE A 142 14.45 8.35 0.81
N ILE A 143 15.13 8.91 1.81
CA ILE A 143 15.61 10.31 1.77
C ILE A 143 16.67 10.49 0.67
N GLU A 144 17.64 9.58 0.59
CA GLU A 144 18.68 9.61 -0.44
C GLU A 144 18.05 9.54 -1.85
N VAL A 145 17.03 8.69 -2.05
CA VAL A 145 16.23 8.66 -3.29
C VAL A 145 15.60 10.01 -3.59
N HIS A 146 14.86 10.59 -2.63
CA HIS A 146 14.09 11.81 -2.86
C HIS A 146 14.97 13.03 -3.12
N LYS A 147 16.14 13.09 -2.47
CA LYS A 147 17.20 14.08 -2.75
C LYS A 147 17.75 13.94 -4.18
N GLN A 148 17.92 12.72 -4.69
CA GLN A 148 18.42 12.47 -6.06
C GLN A 148 17.36 12.65 -7.15
N ASN A 149 16.11 12.26 -6.89
CA ASN A 149 15.03 12.37 -7.86
C ASN A 149 13.68 12.63 -7.14
N PRO A 150 13.19 13.89 -7.12
CA PRO A 150 11.92 14.25 -6.50
C PRO A 150 10.68 13.63 -7.15
N PHE A 151 10.80 13.04 -8.35
CA PHE A 151 9.67 12.42 -9.05
C PHE A 151 9.39 10.97 -8.63
N VAL A 152 10.21 10.38 -7.74
CA VAL A 152 10.01 9.00 -7.25
C VAL A 152 8.98 8.98 -6.12
N TRP A 153 7.69 8.94 -6.49
CA TRP A 153 6.58 8.91 -5.54
C TRP A 153 6.66 7.75 -4.53
N ASP A 154 7.11 6.56 -4.96
CA ASP A 154 7.35 5.39 -4.11
C ASP A 154 8.21 5.67 -2.87
N ALA A 155 9.16 6.61 -2.96
CA ALA A 155 10.03 6.96 -1.84
C ALA A 155 9.28 7.79 -0.80
N PHE A 156 8.50 8.78 -1.25
CA PHE A 156 7.61 9.56 -0.40
C PHE A 156 6.54 8.67 0.28
N GLU A 157 5.89 7.78 -0.48
CA GLU A 157 4.93 6.84 0.09
C GLU A 157 5.59 5.87 1.08
N GLY A 158 6.84 5.45 0.81
CA GLY A 158 7.67 4.67 1.73
C GLY A 158 7.88 5.37 3.07
N LEU A 159 8.27 6.65 3.04
CA LEU A 159 8.46 7.49 4.23
C LEU A 159 7.17 7.69 5.03
N CYS A 160 6.04 7.96 4.36
CA CYS A 160 4.73 8.06 5.00
C CYS A 160 4.31 6.75 5.69
N LYS A 161 4.58 5.60 5.06
CA LYS A 161 4.28 4.28 5.65
C LYS A 161 5.21 3.92 6.82
N ILE A 162 6.45 4.43 6.86
CA ILE A 162 7.32 4.34 8.04
C ILE A 162 6.79 5.24 9.17
N GLY A 163 6.13 6.36 8.85
CA GLY A 163 5.67 7.34 9.83
C GLY A 163 6.72 8.38 10.21
N ALA A 164 7.63 8.67 9.28
CA ALA A 164 8.56 9.78 9.35
C ALA A 164 7.84 11.13 9.51
N ASP A 165 8.40 12.03 10.32
CA ASP A 165 7.91 13.41 10.45
C ASP A 165 8.56 14.30 9.36
N LEU A 166 7.77 14.69 8.36
CA LEU A 166 8.26 15.24 7.10
C LEU A 166 7.92 16.73 6.97
N LYS A 167 8.94 17.58 6.79
CA LYS A 167 8.77 18.98 6.36
C LYS A 167 8.32 19.00 4.89
N THR A 168 7.02 18.79 4.65
CA THR A 168 6.41 18.70 3.31
C THR A 168 6.64 19.94 2.44
N GLU A 169 6.88 21.11 3.03
CA GLU A 169 7.28 22.35 2.34
C GLU A 169 8.67 22.27 1.66
N ASN A 170 9.55 21.39 2.15
CA ASN A 170 10.89 21.17 1.63
C ASN A 170 10.96 20.04 0.59
N MET A 171 9.88 19.27 0.43
CA MET A 171 9.79 18.14 -0.51
C MET A 171 9.30 18.61 -1.89
N PHE A 172 9.64 17.85 -2.94
CA PHE A 172 9.23 18.13 -4.33
C PHE A 172 9.70 19.50 -4.85
N ARG A 173 10.90 19.95 -4.44
CA ARG A 173 11.54 21.14 -5.01
C ARG A 173 12.26 20.80 -6.32
N PRO A 174 12.41 21.76 -7.26
CA PRO A 174 13.24 21.57 -8.45
C PRO A 174 14.69 21.33 -8.03
N VAL A 175 15.22 20.13 -8.30
CA VAL A 175 16.66 19.85 -8.15
C VAL A 175 17.38 20.53 -9.30
N MET A 176 17.93 21.72 -9.03
CA MET A 176 18.74 22.49 -9.97
C MET A 176 20.15 21.88 -10.11
N GLU A 177 20.27 20.78 -10.85
CA GLU A 177 21.56 20.34 -11.39
C GLU A 177 21.78 20.95 -12.79
N LEU A 178 22.20 22.22 -12.80
CA LEU A 178 22.82 22.87 -13.96
C LEU A 178 24.34 22.64 -13.88
N PRO A 179 24.97 21.97 -14.86
CA PRO A 179 26.43 21.83 -14.88
C PRO A 179 27.06 23.19 -15.24
N GLY A 180 27.53 23.92 -14.23
CA GLY A 180 28.22 25.19 -14.44
C GLY A 180 28.33 26.17 -13.26
N LEU A 181 27.70 25.91 -12.11
CA LEU A 181 27.82 26.77 -10.93
C LEU A 181 28.23 25.96 -9.69
N THR A 182 29.54 25.91 -9.46
CA THR A 182 30.14 25.47 -8.20
C THR A 182 30.04 26.58 -7.16
N GLU A 183 29.49 26.26 -5.99
CA GLU A 183 29.61 26.98 -4.70
C GLU A 183 28.98 28.41 -4.67
N THR A 184 28.04 28.74 -3.78
CA THR A 184 28.11 28.60 -2.32
C THR A 184 26.71 28.55 -1.71
N GLY A 185 26.45 27.60 -0.82
CA GLY A 185 25.12 27.43 -0.23
C GLY A 185 24.97 26.16 0.62
N ASN A 186 25.81 26.01 1.65
CA ASN A 186 25.68 24.92 2.64
C ASN A 186 24.46 25.15 3.54
N GLY A 187 23.27 24.90 3.00
CA GLY A 187 22.05 24.64 3.75
C GLY A 187 21.50 23.32 3.28
N GLU A 188 21.80 22.22 3.99
CA GLU A 188 21.14 20.95 3.71
C GLU A 188 19.62 21.15 3.80
N THR A 189 18.89 20.77 2.75
CA THR A 189 17.43 20.84 2.75
C THR A 189 16.92 19.83 3.77
N GLN A 190 16.64 20.29 5.00
CA GLN A 190 16.12 19.46 6.07
C GLN A 190 14.72 18.96 5.68
N ILE A 191 14.66 17.71 5.22
CA ILE A 191 13.40 17.02 4.88
C ILE A 191 12.62 16.63 6.15
N TYR A 192 13.29 16.59 7.31
CA TYR A 192 12.73 16.22 8.61
C TYR A 192 12.63 17.40 9.56
N VAL A 193 11.76 17.27 10.57
CA VAL A 193 11.69 18.20 11.70
C VAL A 193 12.98 18.15 12.53
N ASP A 194 13.37 16.96 13.01
CA ASP A 194 14.59 16.68 13.81
C ASP A 194 15.36 15.44 13.31
N GLU A 195 16.60 15.21 13.80
CA GLU A 195 17.38 14.01 13.46
C GLU A 195 16.81 12.71 14.05
N ASP A 196 16.20 12.76 15.24
CA ASP A 196 15.60 11.58 15.88
C ASP A 196 14.30 11.12 15.19
N SER A 197 13.67 11.99 14.40
CA SER A 197 12.49 11.68 13.58
C SER A 197 12.77 10.65 12.47
N ARG A 198 14.04 10.24 12.27
CA ARG A 198 14.45 9.14 11.37
C ARG A 198 13.92 7.77 11.78
N GLN A 199 13.52 7.59 13.04
CA GLN A 199 12.87 6.37 13.51
C GLN A 199 11.33 6.50 13.41
N PRO A 200 10.58 5.42 13.11
CA PRO A 200 9.15 5.41 13.41
C PRO A 200 8.97 5.74 14.90
N ARG A 201 7.98 6.57 15.28
CA ARG A 201 7.75 6.95 16.69
C ARG A 201 7.74 5.70 17.59
N VAL A 202 8.87 5.44 18.25
CA VAL A 202 8.97 4.40 19.27
C VAL A 202 8.14 4.87 20.46
N LEU A 203 7.48 3.90 21.08
CA LEU A 203 6.58 4.07 22.22
C LEU A 203 7.33 4.53 23.48
N GLN A 204 7.77 5.78 23.50
CA GLN A 204 8.11 6.48 24.74
C GLN A 204 6.90 7.31 25.16
N ALA A 205 6.14 6.73 26.11
CA ALA A 205 5.25 7.53 26.92
C ALA A 205 6.10 8.62 27.60
N LYS A 206 5.72 9.89 27.45
CA LYS A 206 6.27 10.97 28.28
C LYS A 206 5.79 10.75 29.71
N SER A 207 6.57 9.99 30.50
CA SER A 207 6.30 9.70 31.90
C SER A 207 6.54 10.96 32.73
N GLY A 208 5.46 11.71 32.97
CA GLY A 208 5.43 12.57 34.14
C GLY A 208 5.49 11.70 35.39
N SER A 209 6.54 11.88 36.18
CA SER A 209 6.68 11.52 37.60
C SER A 209 5.57 10.64 38.19
N TYR A 210 5.83 9.36 38.46
CA TYR A 210 5.66 8.77 39.80
C TYR A 210 6.42 7.43 39.93
N VAL A 211 6.80 7.15 41.18
CA VAL A 211 7.63 6.05 41.72
C VAL A 211 7.48 4.69 41.01
N SER A 212 8.63 4.07 40.67
CA SER A 212 8.70 2.66 40.27
C SER A 212 8.53 1.73 41.47
N MET A 213 7.86 0.59 41.25
CA MET A 213 7.88 -0.56 42.16
C MET A 213 8.38 -1.75 41.34
N ASP A 214 9.37 -2.47 41.86
CA ASP A 214 10.23 -3.34 41.05
C ASP A 214 9.56 -4.62 40.52
N ASP A 215 9.96 -5.03 39.32
CA ASP A 215 9.66 -6.31 38.68
C ASP A 215 10.79 -7.31 39.00
N PRO A 216 10.54 -8.45 39.69
CA PRO A 216 11.59 -9.23 40.36
C PRO A 216 12.46 -10.13 39.45
N PHE A 217 12.49 -9.92 38.14
CA PHE A 217 13.20 -10.81 37.19
C PHE A 217 14.41 -10.21 36.45
N THR A 218 14.83 -8.98 36.76
CA THR A 218 16.11 -8.43 36.28
C THR A 218 16.90 -7.81 37.41
N SER A 219 17.93 -8.52 37.90
CA SER A 219 18.83 -7.99 38.92
C SER A 219 20.30 -8.19 38.57
N THR A 220 21.07 -7.12 38.78
CA THR A 220 22.53 -7.05 38.93
C THR A 220 23.41 -7.27 37.68
N VAL A 221 24.48 -6.49 37.47
CA VAL A 221 24.92 -5.27 38.17
C VAL A 221 25.67 -4.32 37.21
N VAL A 222 25.50 -3.02 37.46
CA VAL A 222 26.33 -1.93 36.91
C VAL A 222 27.26 -1.48 38.03
N GLU A 223 28.48 -1.06 37.72
CA GLU A 223 29.07 0.04 38.49
C GLU A 223 29.91 0.95 37.59
N GLU A 224 29.76 2.25 37.82
CA GLU A 224 30.24 3.36 36.99
C GLU A 224 31.58 3.90 37.53
N LEU A 225 32.32 4.63 36.69
CA LEU A 225 32.90 5.88 37.15
C LEU A 225 33.08 6.88 36.00
N ASP A 226 33.22 8.14 36.37
CA ASP A 226 32.66 9.28 35.64
C ASP A 226 33.72 10.21 35.00
N SER A 227 33.24 11.06 34.09
CA SER A 227 33.73 12.37 33.60
C SER A 227 35.23 12.77 33.69
N LEU A 228 35.79 13.24 32.55
CA LEU A 228 36.23 14.65 32.33
C LEU A 228 37.08 14.88 31.05
N ASP A 229 37.04 16.12 30.56
CA ASP A 229 37.82 16.65 29.43
C ASP A 229 39.35 16.68 29.66
N HIS A 230 40.15 16.47 28.60
CA HIS A 230 41.04 17.52 28.04
C HIS A 230 41.89 17.07 26.83
N ARG A 231 42.21 18.02 25.95
CA ARG A 231 43.22 17.92 24.88
C ARG A 231 44.64 18.10 25.45
N LEU A 232 45.65 17.35 24.95
CA LEU A 232 46.88 17.90 24.30
C LEU A 232 47.99 16.86 23.99
N LEU A 233 48.70 17.16 22.89
CA LEU A 233 49.98 16.67 22.34
C LEU A 233 50.98 15.91 23.26
N GLY A 234 51.58 14.82 22.74
CA GLY A 234 52.82 14.21 23.25
C GLY A 234 53.38 13.11 22.31
N LYS A 235 54.71 13.01 22.14
CA LYS A 235 55.37 12.17 21.12
C LYS A 235 56.04 10.89 21.67
N SER A 236 55.82 9.78 20.96
CA SER A 236 56.80 8.73 20.59
C SER A 236 57.47 7.86 21.68
N VAL A 237 57.48 6.52 21.46
CA VAL A 237 58.68 5.67 21.18
C VAL A 237 58.38 4.17 21.40
N LEU A 238 58.61 3.35 20.34
CA LEU A 238 58.87 1.88 20.25
C LEU A 238 57.93 0.84 20.92
N GLY A 239 57.59 -0.23 20.19
CA GLY A 239 57.00 -1.44 20.81
C GLY A 239 56.18 -2.44 19.95
N LEU A 240 56.50 -2.66 18.66
CA LEU A 240 55.89 -3.70 17.81
C LEU A 240 56.97 -4.35 16.91
N PRO A 241 56.77 -5.55 16.30
CA PRO A 241 55.50 -6.25 16.10
C PRO A 241 55.49 -7.77 16.42
N LEU A 242 54.28 -8.35 16.47
CA LEU A 242 54.07 -9.75 16.09
C LEU A 242 52.96 -9.84 15.02
N LYS A 243 53.24 -10.60 13.96
CA LYS A 243 52.26 -11.05 12.96
C LYS A 243 52.43 -12.57 12.76
N PRO A 244 51.39 -13.29 12.29
CA PRO A 244 51.22 -14.71 12.61
C PRO A 244 51.73 -15.66 11.53
N THR A 245 51.95 -16.93 11.91
CA THR A 245 51.95 -18.08 11.00
C THR A 245 51.25 -19.30 11.61
N SER A 246 50.61 -20.07 10.73
CA SER A 246 49.87 -21.32 10.89
C SER A 246 50.65 -22.49 11.52
N THR A 247 49.95 -23.46 12.16
CA THR A 247 49.82 -24.88 11.69
C THR A 247 48.91 -25.74 12.60
N GLU A 248 47.80 -26.21 12.01
CA GLU A 248 47.32 -27.61 11.91
C GLU A 248 48.12 -28.75 12.64
N TRP A 249 47.43 -29.73 13.27
CA TRP A 249 47.60 -31.22 13.13
C TRP A 249 46.85 -32.07 14.20
N ASP A 250 46.83 -33.40 13.98
CA ASP A 250 45.87 -34.42 14.47
C ASP A 250 46.13 -35.14 15.82
N THR A 251 45.13 -35.96 16.20
CA THR A 251 45.02 -36.92 17.34
C THR A 251 46.17 -37.94 17.56
N PRO A 252 46.19 -38.59 18.74
CA PRO A 252 46.37 -40.05 18.76
C PRO A 252 45.42 -40.85 19.69
N THR A 253 45.49 -42.18 19.54
CA THR A 253 44.59 -43.26 19.99
C THR A 253 45.03 -44.01 21.27
N ALA A 254 44.12 -44.74 21.95
CA ALA A 254 44.11 -46.24 22.06
C ALA A 254 43.59 -46.87 23.39
N ASN A 255 42.64 -47.80 23.25
CA ASN A 255 42.36 -49.06 23.99
C ASN A 255 42.67 -49.28 25.50
N GLY A 256 41.64 -49.75 26.24
CA GLY A 256 41.64 -51.14 26.75
C GLY A 256 41.32 -51.44 28.24
N GLY A 257 40.15 -52.05 28.51
CA GLY A 257 40.10 -53.28 29.32
C GLY A 257 39.39 -53.35 30.71
N VAL A 258 38.25 -54.07 30.73
CA VAL A 258 37.80 -55.18 31.64
C VAL A 258 37.55 -54.96 33.18
N LEU A 259 36.56 -55.74 33.70
CA LEU A 259 36.01 -55.93 35.07
C LEU A 259 35.14 -54.76 35.60
N ASP A 260 33.86 -54.97 35.93
CA ASP A 260 33.23 -55.80 36.99
C ASP A 260 33.54 -55.33 38.42
N ASP A 261 32.53 -54.80 39.13
CA ASP A 261 32.06 -55.43 40.36
C ASP A 261 30.59 -55.02 40.67
N ASP A 262 29.80 -55.97 41.18
CA ASP A 262 28.43 -55.78 41.65
C ASP A 262 28.45 -55.40 43.14
N THR A 263 27.61 -54.46 43.58
CA THR A 263 27.05 -54.57 44.94
C THR A 263 25.69 -53.89 45.10
N ALA A 264 24.80 -54.55 45.84
CA ALA A 264 23.36 -54.33 45.83
C ALA A 264 22.83 -53.56 47.06
N MET A 265 21.49 -53.57 47.20
CA MET A 265 20.67 -53.12 48.34
C MET A 265 20.32 -51.61 48.33
N GLY A 266 19.06 -51.20 48.50
CA GLY A 266 17.80 -51.93 48.65
C GLY A 266 16.60 -50.97 48.47
N GLY A 267 15.42 -51.49 48.10
CA GLY A 267 14.29 -50.66 47.62
C GLY A 267 13.19 -50.35 48.66
N ILE A 268 11.96 -50.18 48.15
CA ILE A 268 10.67 -49.89 48.84
C ILE A 268 10.47 -48.38 49.14
N SER A 269 9.37 -47.69 48.78
CA SER A 269 8.21 -47.93 47.88
C SER A 269 7.41 -46.61 47.66
N ALA A 270 6.33 -46.68 46.85
CA ALA A 270 5.31 -45.66 46.51
C ALA A 270 5.63 -44.79 45.28
N GLU A 271 4.97 -44.93 44.12
CA GLU A 271 3.54 -44.71 43.78
C GLU A 271 3.16 -43.21 43.78
N ASN A 272 2.57 -42.60 42.73
CA ASN A 272 2.09 -43.06 41.41
C ASN A 272 2.13 -41.92 40.36
N ASP A 273 1.98 -42.30 39.08
CA ASP A 273 1.57 -41.51 37.89
C ASP A 273 2.15 -40.09 37.66
N ASP A 274 2.89 -39.93 36.56
CA ASP A 274 2.27 -39.23 35.41
C ASP A 274 2.92 -39.61 34.05
N THR A 275 2.17 -39.41 32.98
CA THR A 275 2.47 -39.89 31.62
C THR A 275 3.41 -38.99 30.81
N PHE A 276 4.29 -39.56 29.98
CA PHE A 276 4.88 -38.83 28.85
C PHE A 276 5.04 -39.72 27.60
N PHE A 277 4.47 -39.26 26.48
CA PHE A 277 4.41 -39.98 25.21
C PHE A 277 5.51 -39.47 24.26
N GLU A 278 6.29 -40.38 23.67
CA GLU A 278 7.41 -40.06 22.79
C GLU A 278 6.99 -39.97 21.31
N PRO A 279 7.45 -38.98 20.51
CA PRO A 279 7.10 -38.86 19.09
C PRO A 279 7.97 -39.78 18.20
N PRO A 280 7.38 -40.53 17.24
CA PRO A 280 8.10 -41.57 16.49
C PRO A 280 9.03 -41.02 15.39
N ALA A 281 10.22 -41.62 15.28
CA ALA A 281 11.24 -41.28 14.28
C ALA A 281 10.99 -41.91 12.89
N ALA A 282 11.49 -41.25 11.83
CA ALA A 282 11.26 -41.65 10.44
C ALA A 282 12.17 -42.82 9.98
N PRO A 283 11.67 -43.77 9.15
CA PRO A 283 12.43 -44.92 8.69
C PRO A 283 13.39 -44.61 7.52
N ASN A 284 14.57 -45.25 7.55
CA ASN A 284 15.67 -45.01 6.61
C ASN A 284 15.48 -45.64 5.21
N ARG A 285 16.01 -44.96 4.19
CA ARG A 285 16.08 -45.44 2.80
C ARG A 285 17.04 -46.62 2.67
N ARG A 286 16.65 -47.67 1.93
CA ARG A 286 17.56 -48.65 1.33
C ARG A 286 17.39 -48.65 -0.19
N SER A 287 18.52 -48.76 -0.90
CA SER A 287 18.61 -48.88 -2.35
C SER A 287 19.27 -50.22 -2.70
N ARG A 288 18.69 -50.97 -3.66
CA ARG A 288 19.50 -51.81 -4.56
C ARG A 288 18.78 -52.11 -5.87
N MET A 289 19.58 -52.16 -6.94
CA MET A 289 19.19 -52.48 -8.31
C MET A 289 18.90 -53.98 -8.51
N GLY A 290 17.82 -54.26 -9.26
CA GLY A 290 17.88 -54.95 -10.55
C GLY A 290 18.08 -56.48 -10.62
N HIS A 291 17.15 -57.15 -11.30
CA HIS A 291 17.45 -58.07 -12.41
C HIS A 291 16.25 -58.20 -13.37
N HIS A 292 16.54 -58.15 -14.68
CA HIS A 292 15.68 -58.61 -15.79
C HIS A 292 15.94 -60.13 -16.00
N PRO A 293 15.04 -60.91 -16.65
CA PRO A 293 14.80 -60.92 -18.12
C PRO A 293 13.30 -61.13 -18.48
N GLU A 294 12.77 -61.22 -19.70
CA GLU A 294 13.19 -60.89 -21.08
C GLU A 294 11.96 -60.78 -22.02
N VAL A 295 12.11 -60.03 -23.13
CA VAL A 295 11.60 -60.33 -24.51
C VAL A 295 10.10 -60.19 -24.91
N THR A 296 9.93 -59.50 -26.06
CA THR A 296 8.83 -59.40 -27.05
C THR A 296 7.55 -58.54 -26.84
N ASP A 297 7.50 -57.54 -27.73
CA ASP A 297 6.39 -57.12 -28.61
C ASP A 297 5.14 -56.35 -28.13
N ARG A 298 5.04 -55.14 -28.69
CA ARG A 298 3.84 -54.33 -28.95
C ARG A 298 3.00 -54.99 -30.07
N PRO A 299 1.66 -54.81 -30.15
CA PRO A 299 1.04 -53.48 -30.13
C PRO A 299 -0.35 -53.30 -29.48
N ARG A 300 -0.78 -52.03 -29.49
CA ARG A 300 -2.12 -51.48 -29.15
C ARG A 300 -3.12 -51.66 -30.33
N PRO A 301 -4.41 -51.25 -30.22
CA PRO A 301 -5.40 -51.43 -29.15
C PRO A 301 -6.83 -51.76 -29.71
N HIS A 302 -7.87 -51.48 -28.91
CA HIS A 302 -9.32 -51.38 -29.20
C HIS A 302 -10.19 -52.62 -28.94
N GLY A 303 -11.12 -52.46 -28.00
CA GLY A 303 -12.25 -53.35 -27.72
C GLY A 303 -13.37 -52.53 -27.06
N LEU A 304 -14.53 -52.50 -27.68
CA LEU A 304 -15.68 -51.67 -27.33
C LEU A 304 -16.61 -52.37 -26.30
N ARG A 305 -17.29 -51.54 -25.48
CA ARG A 305 -18.76 -51.59 -25.24
C ARG A 305 -19.37 -52.51 -24.15
N ASN A 306 -20.28 -51.87 -23.38
CA ASN A 306 -21.57 -52.32 -22.81
C ASN A 306 -21.74 -52.87 -21.37
N GLN A 307 -22.51 -52.06 -20.60
CA GLN A 307 -23.86 -52.33 -20.05
C GLN A 307 -24.11 -52.94 -18.65
N SER A 308 -25.27 -52.50 -18.15
CA SER A 308 -26.17 -53.08 -17.14
C SER A 308 -25.82 -52.90 -15.67
N ALA A 309 -26.78 -52.89 -14.73
CA ALA A 309 -28.14 -52.30 -14.64
C ALA A 309 -28.78 -52.81 -13.33
N SER A 310 -29.58 -51.98 -12.65
CA SER A 310 -30.54 -52.47 -11.63
C SER A 310 -31.65 -51.43 -11.41
N GLU A 311 -32.90 -51.87 -11.49
CA GLU A 311 -34.12 -51.04 -11.50
C GLU A 311 -34.83 -50.99 -10.14
N GLY A 312 -35.82 -50.08 -10.03
CA GLY A 312 -37.05 -50.30 -9.25
C GLY A 312 -37.46 -49.17 -8.29
N LEU A 313 -38.73 -48.76 -8.15
CA LEU A 313 -39.91 -48.69 -9.05
C LEU A 313 -41.06 -47.92 -8.31
N SER A 314 -42.21 -47.69 -8.98
CA SER A 314 -43.47 -47.05 -8.50
C SER A 314 -43.49 -45.51 -8.32
N ASP A 315 -44.58 -44.78 -8.66
CA ASP A 315 -45.72 -45.07 -9.56
C ASP A 315 -46.38 -43.77 -10.11
N ASP A 316 -47.22 -43.94 -11.14
CA ASP A 316 -47.83 -42.97 -12.10
C ASP A 316 -49.11 -42.23 -11.54
N PRO A 317 -50.01 -41.52 -12.30
CA PRO A 317 -50.01 -41.03 -13.70
C PRO A 317 -50.62 -39.61 -13.96
N LEU A 318 -50.65 -39.22 -15.26
CA LEU A 318 -51.52 -38.26 -16.03
C LEU A 318 -50.73 -37.13 -16.72
N ALA A 319 -50.87 -36.84 -18.03
CA ALA A 319 -51.60 -37.48 -19.13
C ALA A 319 -50.94 -37.20 -20.51
N ALA A 320 -51.19 -38.06 -21.49
CA ALA A 320 -50.69 -38.00 -22.88
C ALA A 320 -51.74 -37.30 -23.82
N PRO A 321 -51.63 -37.20 -25.19
CA PRO A 321 -50.75 -37.98 -26.08
C PRO A 321 -50.32 -37.40 -27.48
N ARG A 322 -49.58 -38.23 -28.27
CA ARG A 322 -49.40 -38.24 -29.76
C ARG A 322 -48.50 -37.15 -30.41
N LYS A 323 -47.74 -37.39 -31.51
CA LYS A 323 -47.22 -38.60 -32.23
C LYS A 323 -46.21 -38.16 -33.32
N ALA A 324 -45.15 -38.94 -33.57
CA ALA A 324 -44.43 -39.24 -34.86
C ALA A 324 -44.03 -38.08 -35.84
N THR A 325 -43.12 -38.17 -36.83
CA THR A 325 -42.39 -39.24 -37.55
C THR A 325 -41.05 -38.69 -38.12
N ALA A 326 -40.12 -39.56 -38.52
CA ALA A 326 -38.87 -39.19 -39.21
C ALA A 326 -39.04 -38.88 -40.72
N GLY A 327 -38.06 -38.21 -41.34
CA GLY A 327 -37.95 -38.09 -42.80
C GLY A 327 -36.80 -37.19 -43.26
N GLY A 328 -35.74 -37.76 -43.86
CA GLY A 328 -34.60 -37.00 -44.38
C GLY A 328 -34.77 -36.53 -45.83
N GLN A 329 -33.91 -35.62 -46.29
CA GLN A 329 -33.84 -35.19 -47.69
C GLN A 329 -32.40 -35.27 -48.25
N LYS A 330 -32.27 -35.96 -49.39
CA LYS A 330 -31.25 -35.72 -50.42
C LYS A 330 -31.98 -35.23 -51.67
N ARG A 331 -31.35 -34.35 -52.46
CA ARG A 331 -31.51 -34.15 -53.93
C ARG A 331 -30.55 -33.03 -54.39
N ASN A 332 -30.13 -32.88 -55.65
CA ASN A 332 -29.65 -33.79 -56.71
C ASN A 332 -29.51 -32.97 -58.03
N ILE A 333 -28.41 -33.13 -58.80
CA ILE A 333 -28.32 -32.89 -60.29
C ILE A 333 -28.43 -31.39 -60.72
N SER A 334 -27.75 -30.76 -61.70
CA SER A 334 -26.67 -30.99 -62.72
C SER A 334 -26.06 -29.60 -63.09
N GLY A 335 -24.97 -29.39 -63.87
CA GLY A 335 -24.01 -30.25 -64.59
C GLY A 335 -23.33 -29.49 -65.76
N THR A 336 -22.20 -30.00 -66.30
CA THR A 336 -21.39 -29.52 -67.49
C THR A 336 -20.77 -28.10 -67.43
N ALA A 337 -19.52 -27.83 -67.86
CA ALA A 337 -18.39 -28.61 -68.44
C ALA A 337 -17.04 -27.98 -67.96
N ALA A 338 -15.97 -28.70 -67.61
CA ALA A 338 -14.88 -29.27 -68.45
C ALA A 338 -14.12 -28.21 -69.33
N GLN A 339 -12.78 -28.20 -69.48
CA GLN A 339 -11.72 -29.12 -69.06
C GLN A 339 -10.29 -28.48 -69.05
N SER A 340 -9.39 -29.13 -68.31
CA SER A 340 -7.92 -29.02 -68.15
C SER A 340 -7.00 -28.67 -69.36
N SER A 341 -5.82 -28.10 -69.07
CA SER A 341 -4.49 -28.76 -69.29
C SER A 341 -3.28 -27.93 -68.77
N LEU A 342 -2.11 -28.56 -68.69
CA LEU A 342 -0.83 -28.02 -68.19
C LEU A 342 -0.10 -27.19 -69.26
N ASP A 343 0.82 -26.28 -68.87
CA ASP A 343 2.26 -26.40 -69.21
C ASP A 343 3.18 -25.47 -68.37
N SER A 344 4.48 -25.74 -68.49
CA SER A 344 5.74 -25.09 -68.05
C SER A 344 5.81 -23.54 -68.11
N THR A 345 6.72 -22.82 -67.41
CA THR A 345 8.20 -22.98 -67.35
C THR A 345 8.86 -22.33 -66.11
N GLN A 346 10.07 -22.77 -65.76
CA GLN A 346 11.06 -22.06 -64.92
C GLN A 346 11.99 -21.20 -65.82
N PRO A 347 12.66 -20.11 -65.35
CA PRO A 347 13.99 -20.29 -64.73
C PRO A 347 14.57 -19.21 -63.77
N ARG A 348 15.42 -19.70 -62.84
CA ARG A 348 16.76 -19.23 -62.36
C ARG A 348 17.12 -17.74 -62.07
N ARG A 349 17.56 -17.55 -60.80
CA ARG A 349 18.86 -16.97 -60.33
C ARG A 349 19.72 -16.08 -61.26
N SER A 350 20.15 -14.92 -60.71
CA SER A 350 21.53 -14.65 -60.18
C SER A 350 21.60 -13.19 -59.63
N ASN A 351 22.02 -12.86 -58.40
CA ASN A 351 23.24 -13.13 -57.61
C ASN A 351 24.42 -12.17 -57.90
N ARG A 352 24.68 -11.23 -56.96
CA ARG A 352 25.94 -10.50 -56.65
C ARG A 352 26.65 -9.67 -57.73
N LEU A 353 26.97 -8.42 -57.37
CA LEU A 353 28.33 -7.91 -57.01
C LEU A 353 28.16 -6.47 -56.46
N PHE A 354 28.69 -6.16 -55.26
CA PHE A 354 29.95 -5.43 -55.01
C PHE A 354 29.99 -3.99 -55.56
N THR A 355 30.47 -2.96 -54.88
CA THR A 355 30.85 -2.68 -53.46
C THR A 355 31.40 -1.25 -53.45
N GLN A 356 31.46 -0.60 -52.26
CA GLN A 356 32.40 0.51 -51.96
C GLN A 356 32.12 1.82 -52.75
N THR A 357 32.44 3.02 -52.26
CA THR A 357 33.25 3.42 -51.09
C THR A 357 32.83 4.81 -50.57
N THR A 358 33.26 5.14 -49.34
CA THR A 358 33.57 6.50 -48.84
C THR A 358 32.48 7.60 -48.81
N ALA A 359 32.10 7.97 -47.58
CA ALA A 359 31.81 9.35 -47.16
C ALA A 359 33.04 10.29 -47.43
N PRO A 360 32.96 11.65 -47.36
CA PRO A 360 32.05 12.44 -46.51
C PRO A 360 31.56 13.80 -47.07
N ASN A 361 30.78 14.52 -46.24
CA ASN A 361 30.39 15.94 -46.40
C ASN A 361 29.47 16.22 -47.63
N ARG A 362 28.59 17.22 -47.62
CA ARG A 362 28.50 18.44 -46.83
C ARG A 362 27.04 18.94 -46.83
N SER A 363 26.62 19.63 -45.77
CA SER A 363 25.39 20.41 -45.77
C SER A 363 25.50 21.64 -46.68
N THR A 364 24.62 21.79 -47.66
CA THR A 364 24.25 23.10 -48.23
C THR A 364 22.79 23.11 -48.68
N ARG A 365 22.12 24.22 -48.40
CA ARG A 365 20.69 24.47 -48.60
C ARG A 365 20.55 25.61 -49.61
N SER A 366 19.82 25.37 -50.70
CA SER A 366 19.22 26.41 -51.56
C SER A 366 18.16 25.72 -52.43
N THR A 367 16.86 25.91 -52.20
CA THR A 367 16.02 27.11 -52.40
C THR A 367 15.94 27.58 -53.84
N MET A 368 14.71 27.95 -54.23
CA MET A 368 14.31 28.67 -55.44
C MET A 368 14.19 27.80 -56.71
N ASP A 369 13.19 28.02 -57.59
CA ASP A 369 12.25 29.15 -57.61
C ASP A 369 10.90 28.93 -58.33
N THR A 370 10.05 29.97 -58.20
CA THR A 370 9.02 30.42 -59.15
C THR A 370 7.73 29.62 -59.39
N ALA A 371 6.63 30.22 -58.94
CA ALA A 371 5.49 30.70 -59.75
C ALA A 371 4.59 29.72 -60.53
N ALA A 372 3.33 30.05 -60.87
CA ALA A 372 2.34 30.93 -60.24
C ALA A 372 0.98 30.74 -60.96
N SER A 373 -0.14 30.78 -60.23
CA SER A 373 -1.49 31.13 -60.73
C SER A 373 -2.12 30.20 -61.81
N ILE A 374 -3.41 29.85 -61.75
CA ILE A 374 -4.55 30.75 -62.02
C ILE A 374 -5.88 30.15 -61.51
N ALA A 375 -6.67 31.05 -60.91
CA ALA A 375 -8.14 31.14 -60.77
C ALA A 375 -9.10 29.92 -60.90
N GLY A 376 -10.16 29.96 -60.06
CA GLY A 376 -11.41 29.26 -60.37
C GLY A 376 -12.53 29.34 -59.31
N ARG A 377 -13.09 30.55 -59.07
CA ARG A 377 -14.45 30.92 -58.55
C ARG A 377 -15.41 29.85 -57.91
N ALA A 378 -16.36 30.19 -57.04
CA ALA A 378 -16.64 31.37 -56.18
C ALA A 378 -17.93 31.16 -55.33
N ASP A 379 -17.97 31.82 -54.16
CA ASP A 379 -19.11 32.53 -53.53
C ASP A 379 -20.38 31.86 -52.93
N ARG A 380 -20.72 32.38 -51.72
CA ARG A 380 -22.04 32.60 -51.07
C ARG A 380 -22.75 31.45 -50.33
N VAL A 381 -23.00 31.63 -49.02
CA VAL A 381 -24.09 32.41 -48.38
C VAL A 381 -23.68 32.76 -46.93
N ALA A 382 -24.35 33.70 -46.23
CA ALA A 382 -23.85 34.32 -44.98
C ALA A 382 -24.89 34.55 -43.86
N ARG A 383 -24.37 34.80 -42.63
CA ARG A 383 -25.03 35.31 -41.38
C ARG A 383 -25.87 34.27 -40.59
N GLN A 384 -26.08 34.36 -39.27
CA GLN A 384 -25.99 35.42 -38.22
C GLN A 384 -25.30 34.86 -36.91
N ALA A 385 -25.05 35.53 -35.76
CA ALA A 385 -25.21 36.91 -35.24
C ALA A 385 -24.36 37.20 -33.96
N LYS A 386 -24.03 38.50 -33.73
CA LYS A 386 -23.90 39.26 -32.45
C LYS A 386 -22.83 38.88 -31.40
N PRO A 387 -22.14 39.90 -30.82
CA PRO A 387 -22.62 40.46 -29.54
C PRO A 387 -22.63 42.00 -29.46
N ALA A 388 -23.12 42.50 -28.30
CA ALA A 388 -22.90 43.80 -27.67
C ALA A 388 -23.37 45.12 -28.33
N THR A 389 -24.16 45.83 -27.54
CA THR A 389 -24.65 47.22 -27.60
C THR A 389 -23.56 48.31 -27.60
N GLY A 390 -23.87 49.50 -28.16
CA GLY A 390 -23.43 50.76 -27.53
C GLY A 390 -22.77 51.86 -28.38
N ALA A 391 -23.60 52.78 -28.90
CA ALA A 391 -23.35 54.22 -29.07
C ALA A 391 -22.08 54.79 -29.78
N ARG A 392 -22.32 55.34 -30.99
CA ARG A 392 -21.97 56.70 -31.49
C ARG A 392 -20.53 57.25 -31.35
N GLY A 393 -19.95 57.66 -32.50
CA GLY A 393 -18.91 58.70 -32.57
C GLY A 393 -18.25 58.81 -33.95
N ARG A 394 -18.73 59.70 -34.83
CA ARG A 394 -18.24 59.88 -36.21
C ARG A 394 -17.77 61.32 -36.43
N THR A 395 -16.61 61.47 -37.08
CA THR A 395 -16.12 62.46 -38.08
C THR A 395 -14.64 62.82 -37.82
N GLY A 396 -13.77 63.12 -38.79
CA GLY A 396 -13.86 63.09 -40.25
C GLY A 396 -13.07 64.23 -40.91
N ALA A 397 -12.38 63.96 -42.04
CA ALA A 397 -11.90 64.94 -43.04
C ALA A 397 -10.72 65.89 -42.61
N VAL A 398 -9.87 66.52 -43.46
CA VAL A 398 -9.56 66.40 -44.92
C VAL A 398 -8.23 67.13 -45.27
N VAL A 399 -7.38 66.51 -46.11
CA VAL A 399 -6.46 67.02 -47.18
C VAL A 399 -5.54 68.26 -47.01
N GLY A 400 -4.27 68.10 -47.44
CA GLY A 400 -3.36 69.15 -47.94
C GLY A 400 -1.89 68.66 -48.07
N ARG A 401 -1.43 67.93 -49.11
CA ARG A 401 -1.11 68.25 -50.53
C ARG A 401 0.34 68.77 -50.74
N VAL A 402 1.00 68.32 -51.84
CA VAL A 402 2.26 68.84 -52.47
C VAL A 402 3.59 68.32 -51.85
N VAL A 403 4.64 67.83 -52.55
CA VAL A 403 4.88 67.38 -53.96
C VAL A 403 6.18 66.53 -54.04
N SER A 404 6.30 65.66 -55.08
CA SER A 404 7.52 65.08 -55.73
C SER A 404 8.75 64.63 -54.92
N GLY A 405 9.33 63.47 -55.31
CA GLY A 405 10.69 63.11 -54.90
C GLY A 405 11.11 61.66 -55.14
N ASN A 406 10.95 61.12 -56.35
CA ASN A 406 11.43 59.75 -56.64
C ASN A 406 12.95 59.73 -56.83
N THR A 407 13.71 59.40 -55.78
CA THR A 407 15.17 59.15 -55.87
C THR A 407 15.56 57.78 -55.32
N LYS A 408 16.45 57.13 -56.07
CA LYS A 408 17.01 55.79 -55.86
C LYS A 408 17.51 55.59 -54.43
N ARG A 409 17.14 54.48 -53.78
CA ARG A 409 17.95 53.93 -52.68
C ARG A 409 19.10 53.12 -53.27
N LEU A 410 20.31 53.50 -52.89
CA LEU A 410 21.56 52.77 -53.12
C LEU A 410 21.56 51.44 -52.33
N PRO A 411 22.37 50.45 -52.74
CA PRO A 411 22.51 49.20 -52.01
C PRO A 411 23.28 49.43 -50.68
N PRO A 412 22.98 48.66 -49.62
CA PRO A 412 23.89 48.55 -48.49
C PRO A 412 25.05 47.61 -48.83
N ASP A 413 26.27 48.02 -48.44
CA ASP A 413 27.51 47.30 -48.69
C ASP A 413 27.61 45.92 -48.01
N GLU A 414 28.57 45.13 -48.46
CA GLU A 414 28.98 43.88 -47.84
C GLU A 414 29.43 44.07 -46.38
N LYS A 415 28.64 43.54 -45.41
CA LYS A 415 29.11 42.78 -44.21
C LYS A 415 28.00 42.55 -43.16
N GLU A 416 27.07 41.64 -43.43
CA GLU A 416 26.37 40.93 -42.33
C GLU A 416 26.22 39.44 -42.63
N LYS A 417 27.24 38.66 -42.27
CA LYS A 417 27.11 37.21 -42.09
C LYS A 417 26.64 36.92 -40.66
N ARG A 418 25.49 36.23 -40.55
CA ARG A 418 24.96 35.52 -39.37
C ARG A 418 24.34 36.36 -38.24
N THR A 419 23.02 36.59 -38.33
CA THR A 419 22.17 36.94 -37.17
C THR A 419 21.02 35.94 -36.90
N ASN A 420 20.91 34.85 -37.69
CA ASN A 420 19.96 33.74 -37.43
C ASN A 420 20.27 32.89 -36.17
N GLY A 421 21.38 33.14 -35.47
CA GLY A 421 21.69 32.47 -34.19
C GLY A 421 20.92 33.07 -33.02
N ARG A 422 20.82 34.41 -32.95
CA ARG A 422 20.38 35.14 -31.75
C ARG A 422 18.87 35.07 -31.50
N THR A 423 18.08 34.80 -32.54
CA THR A 423 16.64 34.49 -32.44
C THR A 423 16.40 33.05 -32.04
N ASN A 424 17.17 32.09 -32.58
CA ASN A 424 17.11 30.69 -32.15
C ASN A 424 17.58 30.50 -30.70
N GLU A 425 18.61 31.22 -30.25
CA GLU A 425 19.04 31.23 -28.85
C GLU A 425 17.95 31.78 -27.94
N LYS A 426 17.34 32.93 -28.28
CA LYS A 426 16.22 33.50 -27.51
C LYS A 426 15.03 32.54 -27.44
N ASN A 427 14.65 31.92 -28.55
CA ASN A 427 13.57 30.94 -28.59
C ASN A 427 13.92 29.66 -27.82
N ALA A 428 15.18 29.22 -27.84
CA ALA A 428 15.64 28.08 -27.05
C ALA A 428 15.73 28.40 -25.54
N THR A 429 16.07 29.63 -25.15
CA THR A 429 16.00 30.07 -23.74
C THR A 429 14.56 30.24 -23.26
N LEU A 430 13.65 30.73 -24.13
CA LEU A 430 12.22 30.81 -23.83
C LEU A 430 11.62 29.41 -23.67
N ALA A 431 11.85 28.50 -24.62
CA ALA A 431 11.38 27.11 -24.52
C ALA A 431 11.96 26.37 -23.30
N ARG A 432 13.21 26.66 -22.90
CA ARG A 432 13.78 26.13 -21.64
C ARG A 432 13.11 26.72 -20.40
N SER A 433 12.78 28.02 -20.40
CA SER A 433 12.00 28.66 -19.33
C SER A 433 10.61 28.02 -19.23
N GLU A 434 9.90 27.90 -20.36
CA GLU A 434 8.57 27.26 -20.42
C GLU A 434 8.60 25.81 -19.92
N GLN A 435 9.65 25.03 -20.23
CA GLN A 435 9.84 23.70 -19.65
C GLN A 435 10.11 23.75 -18.13
N GLN A 436 10.91 24.70 -17.66
CA GLN A 436 11.18 24.88 -16.22
C GLN A 436 9.91 25.29 -15.45
N ASP A 437 9.11 26.19 -16.00
CA ASP A 437 7.83 26.64 -15.42
C ASP A 437 6.78 25.51 -15.41
N ALA A 438 6.70 24.73 -16.49
CA ALA A 438 5.84 23.54 -16.55
C ALA A 438 6.28 22.46 -15.54
N MET A 439 7.58 22.23 -15.38
CA MET A 439 8.12 21.32 -14.37
C MET A 439 7.86 21.81 -12.94
N ALA A 440 8.00 23.11 -12.67
CA ALA A 440 7.69 23.70 -11.36
C ALA A 440 6.20 23.56 -11.02
N SER A 441 5.32 23.76 -12.00
CA SER A 441 3.87 23.53 -11.86
C SER A 441 3.53 22.06 -11.54
N LEU A 442 4.15 21.10 -12.26
CA LEU A 442 4.01 19.67 -11.99
C LEU A 442 4.49 19.30 -10.57
N LEU A 443 5.67 19.78 -10.18
CA LEU A 443 6.22 19.56 -8.84
C LEU A 443 5.35 20.18 -7.74
N ASN A 444 4.74 21.35 -7.97
CA ASN A 444 3.79 21.92 -7.02
C ASN A 444 2.51 21.07 -6.88
N ASN A 445 2.00 20.47 -7.97
CA ASN A 445 0.89 19.52 -7.89
C ASN A 445 1.27 18.27 -7.06
N PHE A 446 2.47 17.71 -7.27
CA PHE A 446 2.98 16.60 -6.45
C PHE A 446 3.14 16.99 -4.98
N ARG A 447 3.59 18.22 -4.69
CA ARG A 447 3.65 18.77 -3.33
C ARG A 447 2.26 18.84 -2.69
N HIS A 448 1.23 19.31 -3.39
CA HIS A 448 -0.15 19.31 -2.86
C HIS A 448 -0.68 17.90 -2.58
N LEU A 449 -0.44 16.94 -3.46
CA LEU A 449 -0.79 15.53 -3.23
C LEU A 449 -0.02 14.94 -2.03
N ALA A 450 1.25 15.30 -1.88
CA ALA A 450 2.10 14.85 -0.79
C ALA A 450 1.66 15.40 0.57
N VAL A 451 1.30 16.69 0.65
CA VAL A 451 0.72 17.27 1.89
C VAL A 451 -0.53 16.49 2.31
N GLY A 452 -1.46 16.23 1.38
CA GLY A 452 -2.67 15.47 1.69
C GLY A 452 -2.40 14.01 2.12
N CYS A 453 -1.45 13.33 1.48
CA CYS A 453 -1.07 11.96 1.86
C CYS A 453 -0.31 11.89 3.20
N HIS A 454 0.54 12.88 3.48
CA HIS A 454 1.22 12.98 4.76
C HIS A 454 0.21 13.26 5.88
N ALA A 455 -0.79 14.12 5.64
CA ALA A 455 -1.88 14.39 6.58
C ALA A 455 -2.73 13.14 6.88
N ILE A 456 -3.08 12.33 5.86
CA ILE A 456 -3.70 11.00 6.11
C ILE A 456 -2.77 10.14 6.97
N ALA A 457 -1.48 10.09 6.64
CA ALA A 457 -0.53 9.27 7.39
C ALA A 457 -0.35 9.74 8.84
N SER A 458 -0.36 11.04 9.13
CA SER A 458 -0.25 11.62 10.48
C SER A 458 -1.57 11.64 11.26
N PHE A 459 -2.64 11.12 10.68
CA PHE A 459 -4.01 11.11 11.19
C PHE A 459 -4.70 12.50 11.30
N ASP A 460 -4.25 13.49 10.52
CA ASP A 460 -4.89 14.81 10.40
C ASP A 460 -5.88 14.87 9.22
N MET A 461 -7.11 14.39 9.48
CA MET A 461 -8.13 14.29 8.43
C MET A 461 -8.69 15.64 7.91
N PRO A 462 -8.90 16.68 8.74
CA PRO A 462 -9.36 17.98 8.25
C PRO A 462 -8.42 18.63 7.22
N THR A 463 -7.09 18.57 7.45
CA THR A 463 -6.13 19.12 6.47
C THR A 463 -5.99 18.24 5.23
N ALA A 464 -6.08 16.91 5.37
CA ALA A 464 -6.17 16.00 4.22
C ALA A 464 -7.39 16.32 3.33
N ILE A 465 -8.59 16.39 3.91
CA ILE A 465 -9.84 16.63 3.17
C ILE A 465 -9.82 18.00 2.47
N THR A 466 -9.33 19.05 3.13
CA THR A 466 -9.26 20.40 2.54
C THR A 466 -8.22 20.47 1.42
N THR A 467 -7.04 19.87 1.59
CA THR A 467 -6.00 19.85 0.55
C THR A 467 -6.42 19.06 -0.69
N PHE A 468 -7.01 17.87 -0.55
CA PHE A 468 -7.54 17.10 -1.70
C PHE A 468 -8.73 17.79 -2.39
N ARG A 469 -9.60 18.48 -1.65
CA ARG A 469 -10.69 19.29 -2.26
C ARG A 469 -10.16 20.48 -3.06
N GLY A 470 -9.08 21.11 -2.59
CA GLY A 470 -8.42 22.27 -3.21
C GLY A 470 -7.66 21.96 -4.51
N LEU A 471 -7.46 20.69 -4.87
CA LEU A 471 -6.83 20.30 -6.13
C LEU A 471 -7.67 20.72 -7.36
N PRO A 472 -7.02 20.99 -8.51
CA PRO A 472 -7.71 21.18 -9.79
C PRO A 472 -8.66 20.01 -10.09
N ALA A 473 -9.84 20.32 -10.65
CA ALA A 473 -10.90 19.31 -10.85
C ALA A 473 -10.41 18.07 -11.61
N ALA A 474 -9.61 18.24 -12.67
CA ALA A 474 -9.04 17.15 -13.45
C ALA A 474 -8.13 16.20 -12.63
N GLN A 475 -7.46 16.69 -11.58
CA GLN A 475 -6.65 15.87 -10.69
C GLN A 475 -7.50 15.25 -9.57
N ARG A 476 -8.46 16.01 -9.04
CA ARG A 476 -9.36 15.59 -7.96
C ARG A 476 -10.28 14.43 -8.36
N GLU A 477 -10.64 14.35 -9.64
CA GLU A 477 -11.51 13.28 -10.18
C GLU A 477 -10.74 12.03 -10.62
N THR A 478 -9.42 11.99 -10.43
CA THR A 478 -8.65 10.75 -10.64
C THR A 478 -9.06 9.67 -9.62
N PRO A 479 -9.19 8.39 -10.01
CA PRO A 479 -9.58 7.30 -9.10
C PRO A 479 -8.70 7.22 -7.84
N TRP A 480 -7.39 7.48 -7.97
CA TRP A 480 -6.47 7.46 -6.84
C TRP A 480 -6.74 8.58 -5.83
N VAL A 481 -6.99 9.83 -6.26
CA VAL A 481 -7.34 10.93 -5.33
C VAL A 481 -8.70 10.68 -4.68
N LEU A 482 -9.68 10.14 -5.43
CA LEU A 482 -10.98 9.76 -4.86
C LEU A 482 -10.85 8.67 -3.79
N ALA A 483 -9.94 7.70 -3.97
CA ALA A 483 -9.66 6.68 -2.96
C ALA A 483 -9.02 7.26 -1.70
N GLN A 484 -8.01 8.14 -1.82
CA GLN A 484 -7.39 8.80 -0.66
C GLN A 484 -8.40 9.69 0.08
N LEU A 485 -9.25 10.42 -0.65
CA LEU A 485 -10.32 11.22 -0.05
C LEU A 485 -11.38 10.36 0.67
N GLY A 486 -11.73 9.21 0.08
CA GLY A 486 -12.61 8.21 0.72
C GLY A 486 -12.04 7.65 2.02
N LYS A 487 -10.73 7.33 2.05
CA LYS A 487 -10.01 6.94 3.27
C LYS A 487 -10.01 8.05 4.33
N ALA A 488 -9.73 9.29 3.92
CA ALA A 488 -9.74 10.42 4.85
C ALA A 488 -11.13 10.66 5.49
N TYR A 489 -12.22 10.47 4.75
CA TYR A 489 -13.56 10.51 5.33
C TYR A 489 -13.88 9.32 6.23
N TYR A 490 -13.44 8.10 5.87
CA TYR A 490 -13.62 6.91 6.71
C TYR A 490 -12.93 7.08 8.08
N GLU A 491 -11.66 7.50 8.09
CA GLU A 491 -10.91 7.74 9.34
C GLU A 491 -11.49 8.92 10.16
N ALA A 492 -12.12 9.89 9.49
CA ALA A 492 -12.88 10.96 10.13
C ALA A 492 -14.30 10.54 10.60
N GLY A 493 -14.66 9.26 10.53
CA GLY A 493 -16.00 8.73 10.90
C GLY A 493 -17.15 9.14 9.96
N ASN A 494 -16.84 9.82 8.85
CA ASN A 494 -17.81 10.41 7.92
C ASN A 494 -18.17 9.44 6.79
N PHE A 495 -18.90 8.37 7.11
CA PHE A 495 -19.17 7.27 6.18
C PHE A 495 -19.98 7.66 4.92
N ARG A 496 -20.91 8.62 5.01
CA ARG A 496 -21.71 9.07 3.84
C ARG A 496 -20.85 9.75 2.76
N PRO A 497 -20.05 10.80 3.06
CA PRO A 497 -19.08 11.34 2.09
C PRO A 497 -18.05 10.34 1.59
N ALA A 498 -17.66 9.35 2.42
CA ALA A 498 -16.78 8.27 1.99
C ALA A 498 -17.42 7.41 0.88
N GLU A 499 -18.67 6.98 1.08
CA GLU A 499 -19.46 6.25 0.07
C GLU A 499 -19.53 7.04 -1.25
N ASP A 500 -19.87 8.32 -1.21
CA ASP A 500 -19.97 9.15 -2.42
C ASP A 500 -18.65 9.17 -3.22
N CYS A 501 -17.49 9.19 -2.54
CA CYS A 501 -16.18 9.16 -3.18
C CYS A 501 -15.91 7.78 -3.83
N PHE A 502 -16.16 6.69 -3.12
CA PHE A 502 -15.95 5.33 -3.64
C PHE A 502 -16.97 4.96 -4.74
N ALA A 503 -18.23 5.37 -4.63
CA ALA A 503 -19.25 5.18 -5.65
C ALA A 503 -18.96 5.99 -6.93
N ARG A 504 -18.32 7.16 -6.81
CA ARG A 504 -17.78 7.90 -7.96
C ARG A 504 -16.58 7.20 -8.57
N LEU A 505 -15.65 6.70 -7.75
CA LEU A 505 -14.48 5.93 -8.19
C LEU A 505 -14.91 4.70 -9.00
N MET A 506 -15.87 3.91 -8.50
CA MET A 506 -16.37 2.71 -9.19
C MET A 506 -17.07 3.03 -10.54
N LYS A 507 -17.62 4.24 -10.70
CA LYS A 507 -18.16 4.69 -12.01
C LYS A 507 -17.07 5.04 -13.03
N ILE A 508 -15.90 5.49 -12.56
CA ILE A 508 -14.77 5.87 -13.43
C ILE A 508 -13.90 4.65 -13.75
N GLN A 509 -13.64 3.79 -12.77
CA GLN A 509 -12.79 2.61 -12.90
C GLN A 509 -13.41 1.40 -12.18
N PRO A 510 -14.37 0.68 -12.81
CA PRO A 510 -15.01 -0.50 -12.22
C PRO A 510 -14.04 -1.65 -11.88
N SER A 511 -12.92 -1.74 -12.61
CA SER A 511 -11.90 -2.79 -12.45
C SER A 511 -10.85 -2.51 -11.36
N ARG A 512 -11.02 -1.45 -10.55
CA ARG A 512 -10.08 -1.13 -9.46
C ARG A 512 -10.37 -2.00 -8.24
N ILE A 513 -9.40 -2.82 -7.85
CA ILE A 513 -9.45 -3.70 -6.67
C ILE A 513 -8.79 -3.02 -5.45
N GLU A 514 -7.80 -2.15 -5.70
CA GLU A 514 -7.14 -1.34 -4.66
C GLU A 514 -8.15 -0.47 -3.89
N ASP A 515 -8.01 -0.47 -2.56
CA ASP A 515 -8.80 0.34 -1.61
C ASP A 515 -10.29 -0.07 -1.46
N MET A 516 -10.71 -1.15 -2.11
CA MET A 516 -12.08 -1.67 -2.04
C MET A 516 -12.38 -2.42 -0.73
N ASP A 517 -11.35 -2.85 -0.02
CA ASP A 517 -11.40 -3.30 1.36
C ASP A 517 -12.00 -2.20 2.26
N MET A 518 -11.47 -0.97 2.19
CA MET A 518 -11.98 0.17 2.96
C MET A 518 -13.40 0.55 2.55
N TYR A 519 -13.71 0.51 1.24
CA TYR A 519 -15.07 0.76 0.75
C TYR A 519 -16.07 -0.28 1.27
N SER A 520 -15.69 -1.56 1.31
CA SER A 520 -16.56 -2.61 1.85
C SER A 520 -16.91 -2.38 3.33
N THR A 521 -15.96 -1.90 4.13
CA THR A 521 -16.18 -1.53 5.54
C THR A 521 -17.04 -0.27 5.68
N VAL A 522 -16.91 0.73 4.78
CA VAL A 522 -17.84 1.87 4.72
C VAL A 522 -19.28 1.41 4.47
N LEU A 523 -19.50 0.47 3.53
CA LEU A 523 -20.83 -0.09 3.26
C LEU A 523 -21.36 -0.93 4.43
N TRP A 524 -20.50 -1.63 5.15
CA TRP A 524 -20.83 -2.35 6.39
C TRP A 524 -21.31 -1.39 7.49
N HIS A 525 -20.58 -0.29 7.73
CA HIS A 525 -21.00 0.74 8.70
C HIS A 525 -22.33 1.41 8.32
N LEU A 526 -22.57 1.62 7.03
CA LEU A 526 -23.83 2.17 6.51
C LEU A 526 -24.98 1.14 6.44
N LYS A 527 -24.70 -0.15 6.72
CA LYS A 527 -25.65 -1.27 6.63
C LYS A 527 -26.34 -1.37 5.27
N LYS A 528 -25.53 -1.33 4.20
CA LYS A 528 -25.98 -1.37 2.80
C LYS A 528 -25.67 -2.72 2.12
N ASP A 529 -26.39 -3.75 2.54
CA ASP A 529 -26.23 -5.15 2.13
C ASP A 529 -26.25 -5.33 0.60
N THR A 530 -27.15 -4.63 -0.10
CA THR A 530 -27.34 -4.76 -1.55
C THR A 530 -26.16 -4.22 -2.35
N THR A 531 -25.65 -3.03 -2.00
CA THR A 531 -24.48 -2.46 -2.66
C THR A 531 -23.20 -3.19 -2.30
N LEU A 532 -23.10 -3.72 -1.07
CA LEU A 532 -21.97 -4.54 -0.63
C LEU A 532 -21.92 -5.88 -1.38
N THR A 533 -23.08 -6.54 -1.53
CA THR A 533 -23.19 -7.79 -2.33
C THR A 533 -22.86 -7.54 -3.81
N TYR A 534 -23.30 -6.41 -4.37
CA TYR A 534 -22.93 -6.01 -5.74
C TYR A 534 -21.42 -5.78 -5.87
N LEU A 535 -20.79 -5.07 -4.93
CA LEU A 535 -19.34 -4.87 -4.89
C LEU A 535 -18.60 -6.20 -4.85
N CYS A 536 -18.99 -7.13 -3.97
CA CYS A 536 -18.39 -8.46 -3.86
C CYS A 536 -18.41 -9.19 -5.21
N ARG A 537 -19.53 -9.15 -5.93
CA ARG A 537 -19.65 -9.79 -7.24
C ARG A 537 -18.73 -9.15 -8.28
N VAL A 538 -18.70 -7.81 -8.35
CA VAL A 538 -17.82 -7.08 -9.29
C VAL A 538 -16.34 -7.42 -9.03
N LEU A 539 -15.93 -7.47 -7.76
CA LEU A 539 -14.56 -7.85 -7.40
C LEU A 539 -14.26 -9.32 -7.74
N GLN A 540 -15.18 -10.24 -7.46
CA GLN A 540 -15.03 -11.67 -7.77
C GLN A 540 -14.98 -11.96 -9.28
N ASP A 541 -15.74 -11.21 -10.09
CA ASP A 541 -15.74 -11.30 -11.55
C ASP A 541 -14.46 -10.68 -12.18
N HIS A 542 -13.71 -9.84 -11.44
CA HIS A 542 -12.47 -9.20 -11.89
C HIS A 542 -11.19 -9.91 -11.41
N ASP A 543 -11.08 -10.20 -10.12
CA ASP A 543 -9.95 -10.89 -9.51
C ASP A 543 -10.39 -11.70 -8.28
N SER A 544 -10.46 -13.02 -8.44
CA SER A 544 -10.76 -13.98 -7.38
C SER A 544 -9.61 -14.18 -6.40
N ASP A 545 -8.39 -13.82 -6.80
CA ASP A 545 -7.14 -14.16 -6.13
C ASP A 545 -6.53 -12.92 -5.46
N ALA A 546 -7.32 -11.85 -5.30
CA ALA A 546 -6.98 -10.65 -4.54
C ALA A 546 -7.51 -10.72 -3.09
N PRO A 547 -6.72 -10.32 -2.09
CA PRO A 547 -7.16 -10.35 -0.68
C PRO A 547 -8.31 -9.36 -0.41
N GLN A 548 -8.37 -8.24 -1.14
CA GLN A 548 -9.45 -7.24 -1.02
C GLN A 548 -10.82 -7.82 -1.41
N THR A 549 -10.87 -8.69 -2.43
CA THR A 549 -12.09 -9.41 -2.84
C THR A 549 -12.63 -10.26 -1.70
N TRP A 550 -11.76 -11.08 -1.08
CA TRP A 550 -12.13 -11.92 0.06
C TRP A 550 -12.50 -11.12 1.31
N VAL A 551 -11.91 -9.94 1.52
CA VAL A 551 -12.30 -9.01 2.59
C VAL A 551 -13.69 -8.44 2.35
N ALA A 552 -14.02 -8.01 1.13
CA ALA A 552 -15.36 -7.52 0.82
C ALA A 552 -16.42 -8.61 1.04
N VAL A 553 -16.13 -9.85 0.59
CA VAL A 553 -16.99 -11.03 0.81
C VAL A 553 -17.14 -11.33 2.31
N GLY A 554 -16.07 -11.26 3.09
CA GLY A 554 -16.12 -11.45 4.55
C GLY A 554 -16.98 -10.39 5.25
N ASN A 555 -16.84 -9.13 4.85
CA ASN A 555 -17.66 -8.02 5.34
C ASN A 555 -19.15 -8.20 4.95
N ALA A 556 -19.46 -8.76 3.78
CA ALA A 556 -20.85 -9.06 3.40
C ALA A 556 -21.48 -10.11 4.33
N PHE A 557 -20.79 -11.23 4.59
CA PHE A 557 -21.27 -12.26 5.52
C PHE A 557 -21.34 -11.76 6.98
N SER A 558 -20.38 -10.94 7.42
CA SER A 558 -20.40 -10.27 8.73
C SER A 558 -21.64 -9.41 8.91
N LEU A 559 -22.03 -8.64 7.87
CA LEU A 559 -23.23 -7.80 7.89
C LEU A 559 -24.51 -8.65 8.00
N SER A 560 -24.56 -9.80 7.33
CA SER A 560 -25.60 -10.82 7.45
C SER A 560 -25.54 -11.63 8.77
N ARG A 561 -24.56 -11.38 9.65
CA ARG A 561 -24.28 -12.10 10.91
C ARG A 561 -23.86 -13.57 10.75
N GLU A 562 -23.37 -13.95 9.58
CA GLU A 562 -22.84 -15.30 9.30
C GLU A 562 -21.34 -15.35 9.62
N HIS A 563 -21.02 -15.20 10.91
CA HIS A 563 -19.65 -15.02 11.41
C HIS A 563 -18.68 -16.13 10.98
N ASP A 564 -19.09 -17.40 10.94
CA ASP A 564 -18.23 -18.51 10.49
C ASP A 564 -17.88 -18.44 8.99
N GLN A 565 -18.82 -17.96 8.16
CA GLN A 565 -18.57 -17.73 6.73
C GLN A 565 -17.66 -16.52 6.53
N ALA A 566 -17.86 -15.45 7.31
CA ALA A 566 -17.00 -14.27 7.33
C ALA A 566 -15.55 -14.63 7.71
N ILE A 567 -15.35 -15.38 8.81
CA ILE A 567 -14.05 -15.91 9.24
C ILE A 567 -13.41 -16.78 8.14
N SER A 568 -14.19 -17.60 7.45
CA SER A 568 -13.70 -18.44 6.34
C SER A 568 -13.28 -17.64 5.11
N ALA A 569 -13.95 -16.52 4.82
CA ALA A 569 -13.54 -15.57 3.78
C ALA A 569 -12.27 -14.81 4.18
N PHE A 570 -12.17 -14.27 5.40
CA PHE A 570 -10.96 -13.59 5.87
C PHE A 570 -9.76 -14.53 5.98
N LYS A 571 -9.95 -15.80 6.34
CA LYS A 571 -8.90 -16.84 6.25
C LYS A 571 -8.40 -17.04 4.82
N ARG A 572 -9.27 -17.00 3.80
CA ARG A 572 -8.82 -17.02 2.41
C ARG A 572 -8.04 -15.76 2.03
N ALA A 573 -8.46 -14.58 2.49
CA ALA A 573 -7.70 -13.34 2.27
C ALA A 573 -6.26 -13.43 2.82
N THR A 574 -6.07 -13.98 4.04
CA THR A 574 -4.74 -14.14 4.65
C THR A 574 -3.91 -15.28 4.05
N GLN A 575 -4.54 -16.29 3.43
CA GLN A 575 -3.85 -17.32 2.64
C GLN A 575 -3.34 -16.78 1.30
N VAL A 576 -4.10 -15.87 0.68
CA VAL A 576 -3.74 -15.20 -0.58
C VAL A 576 -2.57 -14.23 -0.36
N ASP A 577 -2.65 -13.34 0.64
CA ASP A 577 -1.56 -12.45 1.01
C ASP A 577 -1.33 -12.45 2.53
N PRO A 578 -0.30 -13.18 3.02
CA PRO A 578 0.10 -13.18 4.43
C PRO A 578 0.56 -11.81 4.95
N ASN A 579 0.89 -10.85 4.08
CA ASN A 579 1.30 -9.50 4.46
C ASN A 579 0.13 -8.50 4.49
N PHE A 580 -1.12 -8.96 4.33
CA PHE A 580 -2.30 -8.10 4.31
C PHE A 580 -2.88 -7.90 5.73
N ALA A 581 -2.30 -6.95 6.48
CA ALA A 581 -2.60 -6.70 7.90
C ALA A 581 -4.09 -6.47 8.23
N TYR A 582 -4.87 -5.91 7.30
CA TYR A 582 -6.28 -5.54 7.53
C TYR A 582 -7.23 -6.75 7.55
N ALA A 583 -6.96 -7.81 6.78
CA ALA A 583 -7.75 -9.05 6.87
C ALA A 583 -7.59 -9.70 8.26
N TYR A 584 -6.40 -9.63 8.86
CA TYR A 584 -6.18 -10.09 10.23
C TYR A 584 -6.94 -9.25 11.28
N THR A 585 -7.12 -7.92 11.08
CA THR A 585 -7.94 -7.11 11.99
C THR A 585 -9.40 -7.49 11.91
N LEU A 586 -9.96 -7.62 10.70
CA LEU A 586 -11.36 -7.99 10.50
C LEU A 586 -11.66 -9.41 11.01
N MET A 587 -10.79 -10.37 10.71
CA MET A 587 -10.88 -11.73 11.27
C MET A 587 -10.84 -11.72 12.81
N GLY A 588 -10.02 -10.87 13.42
CA GLY A 588 -9.98 -10.68 14.87
C GLY A 588 -11.29 -10.11 15.44
N HIS A 589 -11.95 -9.19 14.72
CA HIS A 589 -13.25 -8.65 15.12
C HIS A 589 -14.37 -9.69 15.03
N GLU A 590 -14.39 -10.54 14.00
CA GLU A 590 -15.35 -11.65 13.92
C GLU A 590 -15.12 -12.69 15.02
N TYR A 591 -13.87 -12.99 15.38
CA TYR A 591 -13.60 -13.87 16.52
C TYR A 591 -14.02 -13.25 17.87
N ILE A 592 -13.99 -11.92 18.05
CA ILE A 592 -14.60 -11.27 19.23
C ILE A 592 -16.12 -11.48 19.22
N ALA A 593 -16.78 -11.34 18.06
CA ALA A 593 -18.23 -11.54 17.94
C ALA A 593 -18.66 -12.98 18.21
N ASN A 594 -17.81 -13.96 17.89
CA ASN A 594 -18.01 -15.38 18.17
C ASN A 594 -17.38 -15.83 19.52
N GLU A 595 -17.05 -14.88 20.42
CA GLU A 595 -16.46 -15.09 21.76
C GLU A 595 -15.16 -15.93 21.80
N ALA A 596 -14.53 -16.18 20.65
CA ALA A 596 -13.32 -16.98 20.48
C ALA A 596 -12.05 -16.15 20.75
N PHE A 597 -11.92 -15.66 21.98
CA PHE A 597 -10.93 -14.63 22.35
C PHE A 597 -9.47 -15.00 22.07
N ASP A 598 -9.05 -16.26 22.22
CA ASP A 598 -7.67 -16.69 21.94
C ASP A 598 -7.33 -16.62 20.44
N ASN A 599 -8.28 -17.02 19.59
CA ASN A 599 -8.15 -16.92 18.13
C ASN A 599 -8.15 -15.45 17.67
N ALA A 600 -8.95 -14.60 18.32
CA ALA A 600 -8.91 -13.15 18.10
C ALA A 600 -7.52 -12.58 18.45
N LEU A 601 -6.98 -12.96 19.61
CA LEU A 601 -5.70 -12.50 20.12
C LEU A 601 -4.53 -12.91 19.21
N ALA A 602 -4.51 -14.15 18.72
CA ALA A 602 -3.56 -14.60 17.71
C ALA A 602 -3.67 -13.77 16.41
N SER A 603 -4.90 -13.53 15.93
CA SER A 603 -5.16 -12.76 14.71
C SER A 603 -4.65 -11.31 14.82
N PHE A 604 -4.94 -10.61 15.92
CA PHE A 604 -4.46 -9.25 16.12
C PHE A 604 -2.95 -9.18 16.36
N ARG A 605 -2.34 -10.17 17.04
CA ARG A 605 -0.86 -10.27 17.15
C ARG A 605 -0.21 -10.40 15.76
N HIS A 606 -0.78 -11.21 14.87
CA HIS A 606 -0.30 -11.29 13.48
C HIS A 606 -0.47 -9.97 12.75
N SER A 607 -1.63 -9.31 12.85
CA SER A 607 -1.84 -7.98 12.25
C SER A 607 -0.77 -6.97 12.67
N VAL A 608 -0.50 -6.84 13.98
CA VAL A 608 0.53 -5.95 14.54
C VAL A 608 1.95 -6.35 14.14
N SER A 609 2.21 -7.64 13.91
CA SER A 609 3.52 -8.10 13.43
C SER A 609 3.81 -7.69 11.97
N VAL A 610 2.76 -7.62 11.15
CA VAL A 610 2.82 -7.23 9.74
C VAL A 610 2.82 -5.71 9.59
N ASP A 611 1.91 -5.01 10.29
CA ASP A 611 1.88 -3.55 10.36
C ASP A 611 1.79 -3.05 11.80
N ARG A 612 2.93 -2.61 12.34
CA ARG A 612 3.04 -2.03 13.69
C ARG A 612 2.35 -0.67 13.80
N ARG A 613 2.11 0.03 12.68
CA ARG A 613 1.51 1.36 12.57
C ARG A 613 0.00 1.31 12.36
N GLY A 614 -0.56 0.13 12.09
CA GLY A 614 -2.01 -0.09 12.04
C GLY A 614 -2.63 -0.02 13.43
N TYR A 615 -3.23 1.12 13.79
CA TYR A 615 -3.86 1.30 15.12
C TYR A 615 -5.01 0.29 15.37
N GLY A 616 -5.68 -0.19 14.31
CA GLY A 616 -6.76 -1.17 14.40
C GLY A 616 -6.36 -2.50 15.05
N GLY A 617 -5.13 -2.97 14.81
CA GLY A 617 -4.61 -4.19 15.47
C GLY A 617 -4.41 -4.00 16.98
N TRP A 618 -3.86 -2.85 17.38
CA TRP A 618 -3.67 -2.48 18.79
C TRP A 618 -5.00 -2.23 19.52
N TYR A 619 -5.95 -1.58 18.84
CA TYR A 619 -7.33 -1.43 19.33
C TYR A 619 -8.01 -2.79 19.54
N GLY A 620 -7.86 -3.70 18.57
CA GLY A 620 -8.34 -5.08 18.67
C GLY A 620 -7.77 -5.83 19.88
N LEU A 621 -6.45 -5.78 20.08
CA LEU A 621 -5.82 -6.36 21.28
C LEU A 621 -6.39 -5.78 22.58
N GLY A 622 -6.45 -4.45 22.69
CA GLY A 622 -7.03 -3.78 23.87
C GLY A 622 -8.49 -4.21 24.11
N LYS A 623 -9.26 -4.41 23.03
CA LYS A 623 -10.65 -4.88 23.11
C LYS A 623 -10.76 -6.33 23.59
N VAL A 624 -9.92 -7.24 23.08
CA VAL A 624 -9.86 -8.63 23.56
C VAL A 624 -9.50 -8.67 25.04
N PHE A 625 -8.46 -7.95 25.48
CA PHE A 625 -8.06 -7.92 26.89
C PHE A 625 -9.14 -7.30 27.79
N GLN A 626 -9.87 -6.27 27.31
CA GLN A 626 -11.04 -5.71 28.01
C GLN A 626 -12.17 -6.74 28.19
N CYS A 627 -12.37 -7.64 27.23
CA CYS A 627 -13.35 -8.73 27.32
C CYS A 627 -12.86 -9.86 28.24
N MET A 628 -11.57 -10.20 28.20
CA MET A 628 -10.92 -11.15 29.13
C MET A 628 -10.80 -10.62 30.59
N GLY A 629 -11.13 -9.36 30.84
CA GLY A 629 -11.01 -8.73 32.18
C GLY A 629 -9.59 -8.29 32.57
N LYS A 630 -8.60 -8.43 31.68
CA LYS A 630 -7.21 -7.96 31.90
C LYS A 630 -7.09 -6.47 31.60
N LEU A 631 -7.52 -5.64 32.54
CA LEU A 631 -7.71 -4.21 32.34
C LEU A 631 -6.40 -3.42 32.15
N ASP A 632 -5.32 -3.78 32.86
CA ASP A 632 -4.04 -3.07 32.76
C ASP A 632 -3.37 -3.26 31.38
N ASP A 633 -3.37 -4.51 30.88
CA ASP A 633 -2.95 -4.84 29.51
C ASP A 633 -3.82 -4.12 28.47
N ALA A 634 -5.14 -4.10 28.68
CA ALA A 634 -6.08 -3.40 27.80
C ALA A 634 -5.76 -1.89 27.72
N GLU A 635 -5.51 -1.24 28.85
CA GLU A 635 -5.10 0.17 28.87
C GLU A 635 -3.77 0.36 28.13
N ARG A 636 -2.76 -0.46 28.38
CA ARG A 636 -1.46 -0.37 27.68
C ARG A 636 -1.64 -0.42 26.16
N HIS A 637 -2.44 -1.35 25.66
CA HIS A 637 -2.70 -1.49 24.22
C HIS A 637 -3.54 -0.35 23.63
N PHE A 638 -4.54 0.17 24.36
CA PHE A 638 -5.29 1.35 23.90
C PHE A 638 -4.44 2.64 23.92
N ARG A 639 -3.55 2.83 24.90
CA ARG A 639 -2.59 3.95 24.92
C ARG A 639 -1.63 3.87 23.73
N ILE A 640 -1.18 2.67 23.34
CA ILE A 640 -0.40 2.45 22.11
C ILE A 640 -1.21 2.89 20.88
N ALA A 641 -2.46 2.43 20.73
CA ALA A 641 -3.32 2.83 19.62
C ALA A 641 -3.55 4.36 19.55
N ALA A 642 -3.80 5.01 20.68
CA ALA A 642 -3.97 6.47 20.76
C ALA A 642 -2.69 7.27 20.51
N SER A 643 -1.50 6.68 20.71
CA SER A 643 -0.21 7.30 20.34
C SER A 643 0.04 7.31 18.83
N ILE A 644 -0.56 6.34 18.12
CA ILE A 644 -0.51 6.20 16.66
C ILE A 644 -1.55 7.12 16.01
N ASN A 645 -2.80 7.04 16.46
CA ASN A 645 -3.91 7.87 15.99
C ASN A 645 -4.42 8.76 17.15
N PRO A 646 -3.84 9.97 17.33
CA PRO A 646 -4.18 10.87 18.43
C PRO A 646 -5.46 11.70 18.20
N SER A 647 -6.01 11.72 16.98
CA SER A 647 -7.22 12.45 16.61
C SER A 647 -8.51 11.64 16.80
N ASN A 648 -8.40 10.32 16.99
CA ASN A 648 -9.56 9.45 17.15
C ASN A 648 -10.12 9.45 18.59
N ALA A 649 -11.22 10.19 18.78
CA ALA A 649 -11.95 10.27 20.04
C ALA A 649 -12.41 8.91 20.60
N THR A 650 -12.72 7.93 19.74
CA THR A 650 -13.21 6.61 20.21
C THR A 650 -12.16 5.82 20.99
N LEU A 651 -10.87 6.02 20.69
CA LEU A 651 -9.76 5.40 21.41
C LEU A 651 -9.64 5.98 22.83
N LEU A 652 -9.78 7.31 22.98
CA LEU A 652 -9.81 7.97 24.28
C LEU A 652 -11.01 7.54 25.13
N VAL A 653 -12.18 7.36 24.52
CA VAL A 653 -13.35 6.80 25.21
C VAL A 653 -13.07 5.37 25.69
N CYS A 654 -12.39 4.53 24.91
CA CYS A 654 -12.03 3.18 25.32
C CYS A 654 -11.04 3.17 26.50
N ILE A 655 -10.03 4.05 26.49
CA ILE A 655 -9.12 4.27 27.64
C ILE A 655 -9.92 4.71 28.87
N GLY A 656 -10.81 5.69 28.73
CA GLY A 656 -11.66 6.17 29.82
C GLY A 656 -12.54 5.08 30.43
N VAL A 657 -13.13 4.19 29.61
CA VAL A 657 -13.95 3.05 30.08
C VAL A 657 -13.11 2.00 30.79
N VAL A 658 -11.85 1.77 30.39
CA VAL A 658 -10.94 0.88 31.12
C VAL A 658 -10.53 1.50 32.46
N LEU A 659 -10.18 2.79 32.48
CA LEU A 659 -9.85 3.54 33.70
C LEU A 659 -11.01 3.60 34.70
N GLU A 660 -12.25 3.73 34.21
CA GLU A 660 -13.47 3.66 35.02
C GLU A 660 -13.59 2.29 35.72
N ARG A 661 -13.32 1.19 35.00
CA ARG A 661 -13.30 -0.17 35.58
C ARG A 661 -12.14 -0.38 36.55
N LEU A 662 -10.98 0.22 36.30
CA LEU A 662 -9.83 0.31 37.23
C LEU A 662 -10.08 1.27 38.41
N ARG A 663 -11.29 1.82 38.57
CA ARG A 663 -11.70 2.80 39.60
C ARG A 663 -10.97 4.14 39.56
N ASN A 664 -10.11 4.39 38.57
CA ASN A 664 -9.45 5.69 38.36
C ASN A 664 -10.38 6.69 37.65
N LYS A 665 -11.42 7.13 38.38
CA LYS A 665 -12.45 8.06 37.89
C LYS A 665 -11.87 9.39 37.38
N LYS A 666 -10.85 9.94 38.06
CA LYS A 666 -10.21 11.21 37.67
C LYS A 666 -9.47 11.08 36.32
N GLY A 667 -8.74 9.99 36.12
CA GLY A 667 -8.11 9.68 34.83
C GLY A 667 -9.14 9.44 33.72
N ALA A 668 -10.25 8.76 34.03
CA ALA A 668 -11.34 8.56 33.08
C ALA A 668 -11.99 9.89 32.64
N LEU A 669 -12.29 10.78 33.59
CA LEU A 669 -12.84 12.12 33.31
C LEU A 669 -11.96 12.91 32.34
N ALA A 670 -10.65 12.98 32.60
CA ALA A 670 -9.71 13.70 31.74
C ALA A 670 -9.68 13.17 30.30
N ASN A 671 -9.73 11.84 30.12
CA ASN A 671 -9.79 11.22 28.80
C ASN A 671 -11.14 11.47 28.10
N PHE A 672 -12.27 11.47 28.81
CA PHE A 672 -13.58 11.78 28.21
C PHE A 672 -13.71 13.27 27.84
N THR A 673 -13.20 14.20 28.65
CA THR A 673 -13.15 15.63 28.28
C THR A 673 -12.30 15.81 27.02
N ARG A 674 -11.12 15.21 26.94
CA ARG A 674 -10.28 15.26 25.73
C ARG A 674 -10.93 14.59 24.51
N ALA A 675 -11.73 13.54 24.71
CA ALA A 675 -12.51 12.94 23.62
C ALA A 675 -13.56 13.92 23.07
N LEU A 676 -14.20 14.72 23.93
CA LEU A 676 -15.16 15.75 23.53
C LEU A 676 -14.51 17.01 22.93
N GLU A 677 -13.26 17.31 23.27
CA GLU A 677 -12.46 18.34 22.59
C GLU A 677 -12.19 17.97 21.12
N LEU A 678 -11.98 16.68 20.84
CA LEU A 678 -11.77 16.15 19.48
C LEU A 678 -13.08 15.96 18.71
N ASP A 679 -14.10 15.38 19.35
CA ASP A 679 -15.44 15.20 18.79
C ASP A 679 -16.53 15.68 19.78
N PRO A 680 -16.95 16.96 19.69
CA PRO A 680 -18.04 17.51 20.49
C PRO A 680 -19.40 16.84 20.27
N THR A 681 -19.57 16.10 19.17
CA THR A 681 -20.84 15.44 18.79
C THR A 681 -20.97 14.03 19.35
N SER A 682 -19.93 13.49 19.99
CA SER A 682 -19.91 12.12 20.51
C SER A 682 -20.83 11.94 21.72
N ALA A 683 -22.07 11.53 21.48
CA ALA A 683 -23.05 11.20 22.52
C ALA A 683 -22.52 10.12 23.50
N LEU A 684 -21.80 9.10 22.99
CA LEU A 684 -21.21 8.06 23.84
C LEU A 684 -20.15 8.64 24.80
N ALA A 685 -19.26 9.52 24.33
CA ALA A 685 -18.24 10.13 25.17
C ALA A 685 -18.88 11.00 26.28
N ARG A 686 -19.87 11.81 25.90
CA ARG A 686 -20.63 12.68 26.83
C ARG A 686 -21.39 11.87 27.88
N PHE A 687 -22.03 10.77 27.48
CA PHE A 687 -22.75 9.89 28.41
C PHE A 687 -21.82 9.24 29.44
N LYS A 688 -20.62 8.80 29.00
CA LYS A 688 -19.59 8.27 29.92
C LYS A 688 -19.02 9.35 30.83
N LYS A 689 -18.78 10.57 30.33
CA LYS A 689 -18.35 11.72 31.15
C LYS A 689 -19.36 12.04 32.25
N ALA A 690 -20.64 12.20 31.91
CA ALA A 690 -21.72 12.46 32.86
C ALA A 690 -21.80 11.38 33.95
N ARG A 691 -21.74 10.09 33.57
CA ARG A 691 -21.72 8.98 34.53
C ARG A 691 -20.54 9.03 35.49
N VAL A 692 -19.34 9.40 35.02
CA VAL A 692 -18.16 9.57 35.88
C VAL A 692 -18.29 10.77 36.81
N LEU A 693 -18.84 11.90 36.35
CA LEU A 693 -19.14 13.08 37.18
C LEU A 693 -20.12 12.75 38.31
N MET A 694 -21.21 12.04 38.03
CA MET A 694 -22.14 11.53 39.05
C MET A 694 -21.43 10.64 40.07
N HIS A 695 -20.54 9.76 39.62
CA HIS A 695 -19.71 8.92 40.49
C HIS A 695 -18.63 9.70 41.28
N LEU A 696 -18.40 10.97 40.98
CA LEU A 696 -17.57 11.92 41.74
C LEU A 696 -18.42 12.88 42.60
N LYS A 697 -19.76 12.79 42.53
CA LYS A 697 -20.75 13.71 43.13
C LYS A 697 -20.73 15.15 42.57
N GLU A 698 -20.18 15.33 41.37
CA GLU A 698 -20.17 16.63 40.66
C GLU A 698 -21.47 16.81 39.85
N TYR A 699 -22.61 16.86 40.54
CA TYR A 699 -23.95 16.77 39.92
C TYR A 699 -24.28 17.96 39.00
N GLU A 700 -23.86 19.19 39.34
CA GLU A 700 -24.07 20.38 38.50
C GLU A 700 -23.42 20.25 37.11
N GLN A 701 -22.17 19.79 37.06
CA GLN A 701 -21.45 19.54 35.81
C GLN A 701 -22.05 18.35 35.04
N ALA A 702 -22.49 17.30 35.76
CA ALA A 702 -23.16 16.15 35.15
C ALA A 702 -24.47 16.56 34.48
N LEU A 703 -25.26 17.42 35.13
CA LEU A 703 -26.51 17.97 34.61
C LEU A 703 -26.27 18.72 33.29
N GLY A 704 -25.33 19.65 33.24
CA GLY A 704 -25.04 20.40 32.00
C GLY A 704 -24.65 19.52 30.80
N GLU A 705 -23.92 18.42 31.02
CA GLU A 705 -23.63 17.45 29.96
C GLU A 705 -24.83 16.54 29.63
N LEU A 706 -25.70 16.24 30.59
CA LEU A 706 -26.92 15.45 30.36
C LEU A 706 -28.01 16.25 29.65
N GLU A 707 -28.10 17.56 29.84
CA GLU A 707 -29.00 18.42 29.06
C GLU A 707 -28.61 18.46 27.58
N VAL A 708 -27.32 18.59 27.28
CA VAL A 708 -26.81 18.52 25.90
C VAL A 708 -27.07 17.13 25.29
N LEU A 709 -27.05 16.05 26.10
CA LEU A 709 -27.43 14.71 25.63
C LEU A 709 -28.93 14.55 25.38
N ARG A 710 -29.78 15.08 26.28
CA ARG A 710 -31.24 15.10 26.13
C ARG A 710 -31.63 15.75 24.80
N ASP A 711 -30.97 16.86 24.46
CA ASP A 711 -31.23 17.59 23.22
C ASP A 711 -30.66 16.88 21.97
N GLN A 712 -29.63 16.05 22.12
CA GLN A 712 -29.05 15.22 21.05
C GLN A 712 -29.80 13.90 20.81
N ALA A 713 -30.33 13.28 21.87
CA ALA A 713 -30.94 11.95 21.86
C ALA A 713 -32.11 11.88 22.88
N PRO A 714 -33.26 12.51 22.58
CA PRO A 714 -34.39 12.58 23.51
C PRO A 714 -35.05 11.21 23.77
N ASP A 715 -34.83 10.24 22.87
CA ASP A 715 -35.47 8.91 22.93
C ASP A 715 -34.70 7.90 23.83
N GLU A 716 -33.51 8.25 24.33
CA GLU A 716 -32.66 7.37 25.13
C GLU A 716 -33.05 7.39 26.62
N ALA A 717 -33.80 6.37 27.06
CA ALA A 717 -34.22 6.20 28.46
C ALA A 717 -33.07 6.26 29.48
N ASN A 718 -31.88 5.80 29.09
CA ASN A 718 -30.67 5.83 29.92
C ASN A 718 -30.23 7.27 30.28
N VAL A 719 -30.43 8.24 29.37
CA VAL A 719 -30.08 9.65 29.61
C VAL A 719 -31.02 10.24 30.65
N TRP A 720 -32.33 10.04 30.47
CA TRP A 720 -33.37 10.48 31.41
C TRP A 720 -33.21 9.86 32.81
N PHE A 721 -32.85 8.58 32.90
CA PHE A 721 -32.59 7.91 34.17
C PHE A 721 -31.37 8.48 34.92
N LEU A 722 -30.28 8.80 34.22
CA LEU A 722 -29.13 9.47 34.84
C LEU A 722 -29.47 10.92 35.23
N LEU A 723 -30.28 11.61 34.44
CA LEU A 723 -30.72 12.98 34.68
C LEU A 723 -31.66 13.06 35.90
N GLY A 724 -32.60 12.13 36.07
CA GLY A 724 -33.39 11.99 37.31
C GLY A 724 -32.54 11.69 38.54
N LYS A 725 -31.50 10.85 38.39
CA LYS A 725 -30.51 10.61 39.47
C LYS A 725 -29.64 11.84 39.79
N CYS A 726 -29.38 12.72 38.82
CA CYS A 726 -28.71 14.00 39.08
C CYS A 726 -29.62 14.95 39.86
N TYR A 727 -30.89 15.10 39.46
CA TYR A 727 -31.86 15.91 40.20
C TYR A 727 -32.10 15.39 41.62
N LYS A 728 -32.15 14.07 41.83
CA LYS A 728 -32.13 13.49 43.19
C LYS A 728 -30.91 13.96 43.99
N GLY A 729 -29.72 13.87 43.40
CA GLY A 729 -28.46 14.33 44.02
C GLY A 729 -28.36 15.84 44.28
N LEU A 730 -29.25 16.64 43.68
CA LEU A 730 -29.39 18.09 43.86
C LEU A 730 -30.61 18.46 44.73
N SER A 731 -31.33 17.47 45.28
CA SER A 731 -32.60 17.65 46.02
C SER A 731 -33.75 18.27 45.22
N GLU A 732 -33.70 18.29 43.88
CA GLU A 732 -34.75 18.81 43.00
C GLU A 732 -35.83 17.75 42.71
N ARG A 733 -36.53 17.32 43.76
CA ARG A 733 -37.49 16.19 43.76
C ARG A 733 -38.52 16.22 42.62
N GLY A 734 -39.12 17.38 42.36
CA GLY A 734 -40.15 17.52 41.32
C GLY A 734 -39.65 17.26 39.89
N GLU A 735 -38.43 17.70 39.59
CA GLU A 735 -37.77 17.46 38.30
C GLU A 735 -37.20 16.04 38.21
N ALA A 736 -36.71 15.49 39.34
CA ALA A 736 -36.32 14.08 39.42
C ALA A 736 -37.49 13.14 39.07
N LEU A 737 -38.67 13.35 39.67
CA LEU A 737 -39.87 12.57 39.38
C LEU A 737 -40.30 12.70 37.91
N ARG A 738 -40.20 13.90 37.33
CA ARG A 738 -40.50 14.14 35.91
C ARG A 738 -39.53 13.37 35.00
N ALA A 739 -38.24 13.37 35.31
CA ALA A 739 -37.23 12.64 34.54
C ALA A 739 -37.33 11.11 34.69
N PHE A 740 -37.70 10.61 35.87
CA PHE A 740 -37.93 9.17 36.05
C PHE A 740 -39.22 8.69 35.36
N THR A 741 -40.29 9.49 35.38
CA THR A 741 -41.52 9.15 34.65
C THR A 741 -41.35 9.21 33.14
N THR A 742 -40.55 10.13 32.59
CA THR A 742 -40.18 10.08 31.15
C THR A 742 -39.30 8.88 30.82
N ALA A 743 -38.30 8.54 31.66
CA ALA A 743 -37.49 7.34 31.48
C ALA A 743 -38.33 6.05 31.46
N LEU A 744 -39.31 5.93 32.38
CA LEU A 744 -40.21 4.79 32.50
C LEU A 744 -41.11 4.64 31.25
N ASN A 745 -41.55 5.75 30.67
CA ASN A 745 -42.35 5.77 29.45
C ASN A 745 -41.54 5.37 28.20
N LEU A 746 -40.22 5.59 28.21
CA LEU A 746 -39.32 5.25 27.10
C LEU A 746 -38.85 3.79 27.15
N ASP A 747 -38.47 3.25 28.32
CA ASP A 747 -38.09 1.84 28.47
C ASP A 747 -38.83 1.11 29.60
N VAL A 748 -39.86 0.36 29.19
CA VAL A 748 -40.65 -0.53 30.05
C VAL A 748 -39.83 -1.70 30.61
N LYS A 749 -38.67 -2.04 30.04
CA LYS A 749 -37.79 -3.12 30.55
C LYS A 749 -36.90 -2.66 31.70
N ALA A 750 -36.49 -1.40 31.70
CA ALA A 750 -35.77 -0.77 32.81
C ALA A 750 -36.70 -0.41 33.99
N ALA A 751 -38.03 -0.54 33.81
CA ALA A 751 -39.05 -0.21 34.80
C ALA A 751 -38.78 -0.61 36.27
N PRO A 752 -38.32 -1.83 36.63
CA PRO A 752 -38.06 -2.16 38.03
C PRO A 752 -36.97 -1.27 38.65
N PHE A 753 -35.86 -1.02 37.95
CA PHE A 753 -34.77 -0.17 38.43
C PHE A 753 -35.15 1.32 38.48
N ILE A 754 -36.11 1.74 37.65
CA ILE A 754 -36.64 3.11 37.65
C ILE A 754 -37.62 3.29 38.82
N LYS A 755 -38.47 2.29 39.10
CA LYS A 755 -39.38 2.30 40.25
C LYS A 755 -38.63 2.25 41.58
N GLU A 756 -37.64 1.38 41.73
CA GLU A 756 -36.74 1.35 42.89
C GLU A 756 -36.08 2.72 43.13
N ALA A 757 -35.68 3.42 42.07
CA ALA A 757 -35.11 4.77 42.16
C ALA A 757 -36.14 5.88 42.47
N MET A 758 -37.44 5.63 42.26
CA MET A 758 -38.55 6.50 42.65
C MET A 758 -39.00 6.22 44.09
N GLU A 759 -39.14 4.95 44.46
CA GLU A 759 -39.47 4.51 45.84
C GLU A 759 -38.39 5.01 46.81
N ALA A 760 -37.12 4.93 46.43
CA ALA A 760 -36.02 5.51 47.21
C ALA A 760 -36.00 7.06 47.22
N LEU A 761 -36.81 7.79 46.44
CA LEU A 761 -37.06 9.21 46.71
C LEU A 761 -38.06 9.36 47.85
N ASP A 762 -39.09 8.53 47.89
CA ASP A 762 -40.18 8.61 48.86
C ASP A 762 -39.72 8.20 50.27
N GLU A 763 -38.83 7.21 50.40
CA GLU A 763 -38.23 6.79 51.67
C GLU A 763 -37.35 7.87 52.35
N GLU A 764 -36.71 8.76 51.58
CA GLU A 764 -35.90 9.85 52.14
C GLU A 764 -36.74 10.95 52.81
N ASP A 765 -38.05 11.02 52.51
CA ASP A 765 -38.96 11.91 53.22
C ASP A 765 -39.33 11.34 54.61
N GLU A 766 -39.57 10.01 54.72
CA GLU A 766 -39.99 9.35 55.97
C GLU A 766 -38.91 9.37 57.07
N GLU A 767 -37.61 9.31 56.73
CA GLU A 767 -36.51 9.49 57.71
C GLU A 767 -36.27 10.96 58.11
N SER A 768 -36.99 11.93 57.52
CA SER A 768 -36.77 13.37 57.76
C SER A 768 -37.84 14.04 58.64
N ASP A 769 -38.94 13.34 58.92
CA ASP A 769 -40.07 13.81 59.75
C ASP A 769 -40.08 13.23 61.19
N ASP A 770 -39.06 12.44 61.57
CA ASP A 770 -38.79 11.88 62.93
C ASP A 770 -37.58 12.56 63.63
#